data_AF-A0A7W4DRH4-F1
#
_entry.id   AF-A0A7W4DRH4-F1
#
_cell.length_a   1.000
_cell.length_b   1.000
_cell.length_c   1.000
_cell.angle_alpha   90.00
_cell.angle_beta   90.00
_cell.angle_gamma   90.00
#
_symmetry.space_group_name_H-M   'P 1'
#
loop_
_entity.id
_entity.type
_entity.pdbx_description
1 polymer ?
#
loop_
_entity_poly.entity_id
_entity_poly.type
_entity_poly.pdbx_seq_one_letter_code
_entity_poly.pdbx_strand_id
1 'polypeptide(L)'
;MKQTQNSGNFACNISICLGFARLKNIISTKRARTITVMFAFFASLISLCFLQNPNFASIFRTPATYLNISTSTPNVDFQFNQSELSSSAFKTNNVTVNIQTDNATGATTYISSIDEATSLVHADSGVSDSIASISSPLLSTAFSGKTWGYRVGSLATTAFNPIPKVSTPTEILNTTSATPASNNLDIDFGVKVSPDLSSGTYSKQILFTTITNYVQLRTTFLPGPAFNPIVLILDTMHLTTGSFEHSATPPANFSDATIVSTADSEKPIYAWFDSTNQKVLWWTEADVAYANEDCSYMFDAEHTMGHSIGNIDLRGINTSRVKSMKHMFNGGKEGLTGLNLSEMDTSNVEDMSYMFTYMHAYGSSDAVTLDLSRFNTSKVKNMEGMFINSAVTPLDLRSFDTSNVENMSYMFGGLDTTALDISPLNTSKVKTMKGMFSGHRKDNQINLSTMDTSNVEDMSEMFAGGVLTSVDLSGLNTSKVTNMSSMFKESLKLTNVNFGHIDTSHVTDMSHMFDMVEPGYSYITNNPDLTNLDVSALNTSSVVNMSDMFAGLKKVTSLDLSTFDTSNVEDMSRMFYRTFKLKHLNLQSFDTRKVKNMNYMFEFSSIDPAGDALDISSFDTRSLASAQQMFGHIGVKCIYASNTFTTDLVSSQDNMFNSSPDLIGGSGTVYSDSNPKDKTYARIDAPGAPGYFTQKP
;
A
#
# COMPACT_ATOMS: atom_id res chain seq x y z
N MET A 1 -26.01 -73.17 35.83
CA MET A 1 -27.26 -72.41 36.03
C MET A 1 -27.46 -71.49 34.83
N LYS A 2 -28.73 -71.27 34.48
CA LYS A 2 -29.33 -70.27 33.57
C LYS A 2 -28.56 -68.94 33.35
N GLN A 3 -28.77 -68.36 32.16
CA GLN A 3 -29.02 -66.92 31.78
C GLN A 3 -28.22 -65.82 32.52
N THR A 4 -27.71 -64.74 31.90
CA THR A 4 -28.37 -63.77 31.00
C THR A 4 -27.31 -62.80 30.42
N GLN A 5 -27.70 -62.04 29.40
CA GLN A 5 -27.00 -60.93 28.73
C GLN A 5 -26.21 -59.98 29.66
N ASN A 6 -25.05 -59.52 29.18
CA ASN A 6 -24.67 -58.11 29.23
C ASN A 6 -23.63 -57.77 28.16
N SER A 7 -23.90 -56.69 27.44
CA SER A 7 -23.02 -55.93 26.55
C SER A 7 -21.78 -55.43 27.28
N GLY A 8 -20.61 -55.56 26.65
CA GLY A 8 -19.33 -55.07 27.18
C GLY A 8 -18.37 -54.72 26.05
N ASN A 9 -18.17 -53.41 25.91
CA ASN A 9 -17.18 -52.68 25.11
C ASN A 9 -15.85 -53.39 24.85
N PHE A 10 -15.39 -53.33 23.59
CA PHE A 10 -13.98 -53.13 23.28
C PHE A 10 -13.85 -51.94 22.31
N ALA A 11 -13.21 -50.90 22.82
CA ALA A 11 -12.79 -49.73 22.07
C ALA A 11 -11.72 -50.12 21.05
N CYS A 12 -11.83 -49.64 19.81
CA CYS A 12 -10.72 -49.65 18.87
C CYS A 12 -10.34 -48.19 18.59
N ASN A 13 -9.09 -47.87 18.96
CA ASN A 13 -8.44 -46.59 18.73
C ASN A 13 -8.41 -46.24 17.24
N ILE A 14 -8.95 -45.07 16.89
CA ILE A 14 -8.58 -44.37 15.67
C ILE A 14 -7.15 -43.88 15.89
N SER A 15 -6.17 -44.53 15.24
CA SER A 15 -4.83 -43.97 15.15
C SER A 15 -4.86 -42.87 14.09
N ILE A 16 -5.01 -41.63 14.56
CA ILE A 16 -4.60 -40.45 13.82
C ILE A 16 -3.07 -40.54 13.75
N CYS A 17 -2.50 -40.77 12.57
CA CYS A 17 -1.07 -40.59 12.36
C CYS A 17 -0.73 -39.09 12.45
N LEU A 18 -0.56 -38.61 13.68
CA LEU A 18 0.24 -37.44 14.00
C LEU A 18 1.72 -37.85 13.88
N GLY A 19 2.44 -37.19 12.99
CA GLY A 19 3.90 -37.17 12.99
C GLY A 19 4.54 -37.81 11.77
N PHE A 20 4.99 -36.98 10.82
CA PHE A 20 6.36 -37.00 10.34
C PHE A 20 6.76 -35.60 9.82
N ALA A 21 7.08 -34.72 10.77
CA ALA A 21 8.08 -33.69 10.53
C ALA A 21 9.44 -34.38 10.45
N ARG A 22 9.85 -34.81 9.25
CA ARG A 22 11.26 -35.02 8.80
C ARG A 22 11.26 -35.76 7.46
N LEU A 23 11.02 -35.02 6.37
CA LEU A 23 11.73 -35.17 5.09
C LEU A 23 11.37 -33.99 4.17
N LYS A 24 11.74 -32.76 4.57
CA LYS A 24 11.73 -31.60 3.65
C LYS A 24 13.18 -31.23 3.35
N ASN A 25 13.75 -31.98 2.43
CA ASN A 25 14.71 -31.50 1.46
C ASN A 25 14.65 -32.49 0.31
N ILE A 26 14.62 -31.98 -0.92
CA ILE A 26 14.74 -32.67 -2.22
C ILE A 26 13.41 -32.80 -3.02
N ILE A 27 13.31 -31.92 -4.03
CA ILE A 27 12.75 -32.07 -5.39
C ILE A 27 11.38 -31.46 -5.72
N SER A 28 11.51 -30.37 -6.49
CA SER A 28 10.55 -29.80 -7.43
C SER A 28 10.27 -30.77 -8.60
N THR A 29 9.02 -30.80 -9.06
CA THR A 29 8.48 -31.44 -10.28
C THR A 29 8.36 -32.98 -10.36
N LYS A 30 7.24 -33.41 -10.97
CA LYS A 30 6.84 -34.75 -11.46
C LYS A 30 6.58 -35.91 -10.50
N ARG A 31 6.88 -35.83 -9.19
CA ARG A 31 6.69 -36.98 -8.25
C ARG A 31 5.39 -37.01 -7.43
N ALA A 32 4.45 -36.09 -7.65
CA ALA A 32 3.15 -36.11 -6.95
C ALA A 32 2.30 -37.35 -7.28
N ARG A 33 2.47 -37.95 -8.48
CA ARG A 33 1.75 -39.18 -8.86
C ARG A 33 2.24 -40.45 -8.15
N THR A 34 3.45 -40.46 -7.59
CA THR A 34 4.03 -41.69 -7.00
C THR A 34 3.71 -41.84 -5.51
N ILE A 35 3.46 -40.73 -4.79
CA ILE A 35 3.15 -40.75 -3.35
C ILE A 35 1.67 -41.07 -3.11
N THR A 36 0.75 -40.64 -4.00
CA THR A 36 -0.66 -41.06 -3.98
C THR A 36 -0.84 -42.57 -4.17
N VAL A 37 0.04 -43.20 -4.96
CA VAL A 37 0.04 -44.65 -5.21
C VAL A 37 0.49 -45.46 -3.98
N MET A 38 1.44 -44.94 -3.18
CA MET A 38 1.83 -45.57 -1.91
C MET A 38 0.75 -45.47 -0.83
N PHE A 39 -0.02 -44.38 -0.79
CA PHE A 39 -1.11 -44.21 0.18
C PHE A 39 -2.36 -45.04 -0.16
N ALA A 40 -2.69 -45.19 -1.45
CA ALA A 40 -3.76 -46.10 -1.89
C ALA A 40 -3.47 -47.57 -1.51
N PHE A 41 -2.18 -47.97 -1.53
CA PHE A 41 -1.75 -49.32 -1.16
C PHE A 41 -1.90 -49.61 0.35
N PHE A 42 -1.71 -48.62 1.22
CA PHE A 42 -1.92 -48.78 2.67
C PHE A 42 -3.40 -48.69 3.08
N ALA A 43 -4.22 -47.91 2.36
CA ALA A 43 -5.66 -47.84 2.61
C ALA A 43 -6.42 -49.11 2.20
N SER A 44 -5.96 -49.83 1.17
CA SER A 44 -6.57 -51.11 0.74
C SER A 44 -6.30 -52.25 1.72
N LEU A 45 -5.13 -52.26 2.38
CA LEU A 45 -4.78 -53.26 3.39
C LEU A 45 -5.64 -53.15 4.66
N ILE A 46 -6.11 -51.94 4.99
CA ILE A 46 -6.99 -51.68 6.14
C ILE A 46 -8.47 -51.96 5.79
N SER A 47 -8.88 -51.76 4.53
CA SER A 47 -10.27 -52.01 4.09
C SER A 47 -10.67 -53.50 4.07
N LEU A 48 -9.72 -54.43 3.98
CA LEU A 48 -10.02 -55.87 4.07
C LEU A 48 -10.48 -56.29 5.49
N CYS A 49 -10.23 -55.50 6.53
CA CYS A 49 -10.58 -55.84 7.92
C CYS A 49 -11.98 -55.38 8.37
N PHE A 50 -12.74 -54.64 7.56
CA PHE A 50 -13.96 -53.95 8.04
C PHE A 50 -15.24 -54.19 7.23
N LEU A 51 -15.30 -55.25 6.43
CA LEU A 51 -16.48 -55.66 5.65
C LEU A 51 -17.64 -56.24 6.49
N GLN A 52 -17.98 -55.72 7.69
CA GLN A 52 -19.19 -56.13 8.43
C GLN A 52 -19.79 -55.01 9.31
N ASN A 53 -20.68 -54.20 8.72
CA ASN A 53 -21.91 -53.56 9.27
C ASN A 53 -22.05 -52.05 8.95
N PRO A 54 -23.25 -51.60 8.55
CA PRO A 54 -23.56 -50.20 8.31
C PRO A 54 -24.19 -49.53 9.54
N ASN A 55 -23.99 -48.20 9.61
CA ASN A 55 -24.59 -47.20 10.50
C ASN A 55 -23.91 -46.98 11.85
N PHE A 56 -23.28 -45.81 11.99
CA PHE A 56 -23.47 -44.90 13.13
C PHE A 56 -23.09 -43.46 12.71
N ALA A 57 -23.90 -42.50 13.15
CA ALA A 57 -23.65 -41.07 13.04
C ALA A 57 -23.50 -40.48 14.45
N SER A 58 -22.50 -39.64 14.69
CA SER A 58 -22.58 -38.56 15.70
C SER A 58 -21.47 -37.51 15.50
N ILE A 59 -21.83 -36.26 15.21
CA ILE A 59 -21.73 -35.08 16.11
C ILE A 59 -20.30 -34.70 16.53
N PHE A 60 -19.64 -33.88 15.72
CA PHE A 60 -18.98 -32.61 16.08
C PHE A 60 -18.75 -31.83 14.77
N ARG A 61 -19.32 -30.62 14.64
CA ARG A 61 -19.26 -29.79 13.43
C ARG A 61 -17.93 -29.04 13.32
N THR A 62 -16.97 -29.63 12.63
CA THR A 62 -16.48 -29.05 11.37
C THR A 62 -17.17 -29.84 10.26
N PRO A 63 -17.46 -29.33 9.05
CA PRO A 63 -17.92 -30.21 8.01
C PRO A 63 -16.73 -31.10 7.65
N ALA A 64 -16.63 -32.26 8.29
CA ALA A 64 -15.83 -33.34 7.75
C ALA A 64 -16.38 -33.55 6.34
N THR A 65 -15.58 -33.18 5.33
CA THR A 65 -15.93 -33.38 3.91
C THR A 65 -16.47 -34.78 3.76
N TYR A 66 -17.73 -34.91 3.35
CA TYR A 66 -18.29 -36.23 3.13
C TYR A 66 -17.80 -36.73 1.78
N LEU A 67 -17.38 -38.00 1.77
CA LEU A 67 -17.11 -38.75 0.56
C LEU A 67 -17.87 -40.06 0.68
N ASN A 68 -18.83 -40.27 -0.20
CA ASN A 68 -19.60 -41.49 -0.29
C ASN A 68 -19.29 -42.20 -1.61
N ILE A 69 -19.02 -43.49 -1.53
CA ILE A 69 -18.80 -44.35 -2.69
C ILE A 69 -19.63 -45.63 -2.52
N SER A 70 -20.36 -46.01 -3.57
CA SER A 70 -21.03 -47.30 -3.63
C SER A 70 -20.93 -47.90 -5.02
N THR A 71 -21.00 -49.22 -5.12
CA THR A 71 -21.01 -49.94 -6.39
C THR A 71 -22.26 -50.81 -6.50
N SER A 72 -22.75 -51.04 -7.71
CA SER A 72 -23.92 -51.90 -7.93
C SER A 72 -23.64 -53.38 -7.63
N THR A 73 -22.39 -53.82 -7.76
CA THR A 73 -21.90 -55.16 -7.41
C THR A 73 -20.42 -55.13 -7.04
N PRO A 74 -19.95 -55.98 -6.10
CA PRO A 74 -18.52 -56.09 -5.76
C PRO A 74 -17.74 -57.00 -6.73
N ASN A 75 -18.42 -57.88 -7.47
CA ASN A 75 -17.80 -58.85 -8.38
C ASN A 75 -18.23 -58.57 -9.84
N VAL A 76 -17.28 -58.75 -10.76
CA VAL A 76 -17.55 -58.83 -12.19
C VAL A 76 -17.65 -60.30 -12.57
N ASP A 77 -18.87 -60.76 -12.79
CA ASP A 77 -19.18 -62.17 -13.06
C ASP A 77 -19.66 -62.36 -14.51
N PHE A 78 -19.06 -63.33 -15.20
CA PHE A 78 -19.47 -63.76 -16.52
C PHE A 78 -19.82 -65.24 -16.53
N GLN A 79 -21.06 -65.58 -16.83
CA GLN A 79 -21.48 -66.97 -17.01
C GLN A 79 -21.45 -67.36 -18.49
N PHE A 80 -20.90 -68.53 -18.77
CA PHE A 80 -20.85 -69.10 -20.12
C PHE A 80 -21.34 -70.54 -20.17
N ASN A 81 -22.18 -70.84 -21.16
CA ASN A 81 -22.56 -72.20 -21.51
C ASN A 81 -21.73 -72.75 -22.69
N GLN A 82 -21.86 -74.05 -22.98
CA GLN A 82 -21.08 -74.71 -24.04
C GLN A 82 -21.29 -74.12 -25.44
N SER A 83 -22.47 -73.58 -25.75
CA SER A 83 -22.77 -72.97 -27.05
C SER A 83 -22.07 -71.61 -27.21
N GLU A 84 -22.04 -70.80 -26.15
CA GLU A 84 -21.33 -69.51 -26.12
C GLU A 84 -19.82 -69.70 -26.23
N LEU A 85 -19.26 -70.74 -25.60
CA LEU A 85 -17.85 -71.12 -25.74
C LEU A 85 -17.53 -71.56 -27.17
N SER A 86 -18.34 -72.44 -27.74
CA SER A 86 -18.15 -72.98 -29.10
C SER A 86 -18.22 -71.90 -30.19
N SER A 87 -19.02 -70.86 -29.98
CA SER A 87 -19.15 -69.72 -30.89
C SER A 87 -18.16 -68.57 -30.58
N SER A 88 -17.30 -68.73 -29.57
CA SER A 88 -16.42 -67.67 -29.07
C SER A 88 -17.19 -66.37 -28.79
N ALA A 89 -18.27 -66.43 -28.03
CA ALA A 89 -19.14 -65.28 -27.79
C ALA A 89 -18.39 -64.09 -27.13
N PHE A 90 -18.82 -62.87 -27.45
CA PHE A 90 -18.42 -61.67 -26.70
C PHE A 90 -19.56 -61.26 -25.77
N LYS A 91 -19.27 -61.04 -24.50
CA LYS A 91 -20.27 -60.59 -23.51
C LYS A 91 -19.79 -59.33 -22.80
N THR A 92 -20.75 -58.57 -22.30
CA THR A 92 -20.48 -57.43 -21.43
C THR A 92 -21.18 -57.55 -20.08
N ASN A 93 -20.59 -56.93 -19.06
CA ASN A 93 -21.15 -56.80 -17.72
C ASN A 93 -20.90 -55.38 -17.22
N ASN A 94 -21.92 -54.72 -16.70
CA ASN A 94 -21.83 -53.34 -16.27
C ASN A 94 -21.84 -53.22 -14.74
N VAL A 95 -20.91 -52.42 -14.21
CA VAL A 95 -20.87 -52.01 -12.81
C VAL A 95 -21.05 -50.50 -12.75
N THR A 96 -22.08 -50.05 -12.04
CA THR A 96 -22.29 -48.62 -11.77
C THR A 96 -21.57 -48.27 -10.47
N VAL A 97 -20.70 -47.27 -10.52
CA VAL A 97 -20.02 -46.69 -9.36
C VAL A 97 -20.68 -45.35 -9.06
N ASN A 98 -21.30 -45.20 -7.90
CA ASN A 98 -21.82 -43.93 -7.44
C ASN A 98 -20.79 -43.24 -6.56
N ILE A 99 -20.50 -41.97 -6.87
CA ILE A 99 -19.63 -41.10 -6.06
C ILE A 99 -20.39 -39.84 -5.65
N GLN A 100 -20.29 -39.45 -4.38
CA GLN A 100 -20.83 -38.19 -3.87
C GLN A 100 -19.79 -37.52 -2.97
N THR A 101 -19.63 -36.21 -3.12
CA THR A 101 -18.77 -35.41 -2.24
C THR A 101 -19.23 -33.96 -2.16
N ASP A 102 -19.09 -33.34 -0.99
CA ASP A 102 -19.21 -31.88 -0.81
C ASP A 102 -17.88 -31.14 -1.00
N ASN A 103 -16.79 -31.85 -1.27
CA ASN A 103 -15.49 -31.23 -1.42
C ASN A 103 -15.51 -30.22 -2.58
N ALA A 104 -15.17 -28.97 -2.29
CA ALA A 104 -15.31 -27.86 -3.24
C ALA A 104 -14.48 -28.06 -4.53
N THR A 105 -13.38 -28.82 -4.45
CA THR A 105 -12.54 -29.17 -5.60
C THR A 105 -12.84 -30.54 -6.21
N GLY A 106 -13.87 -31.24 -5.72
CA GLY A 106 -14.32 -32.55 -6.20
C GLY A 106 -13.53 -33.74 -5.67
N ALA A 107 -13.51 -34.85 -6.42
CA ALA A 107 -12.81 -36.07 -6.05
C ALA A 107 -12.29 -36.81 -7.29
N THR A 108 -11.23 -37.58 -7.09
CA THR A 108 -10.62 -38.43 -8.13
C THR A 108 -10.87 -39.90 -7.81
N THR A 109 -11.43 -40.65 -8.76
CA THR A 109 -11.73 -42.07 -8.67
C THR A 109 -10.80 -42.89 -9.56
N TYR A 110 -10.34 -44.02 -9.02
CA TYR A 110 -9.45 -44.97 -9.64
C TYR A 110 -10.07 -46.37 -9.70
N ILE A 111 -9.63 -47.18 -10.67
CA ILE A 111 -9.97 -48.60 -10.82
C ILE A 111 -8.73 -49.47 -10.78
N SER A 112 -8.85 -50.66 -10.17
CA SER A 112 -7.89 -51.74 -10.27
C SER A 112 -8.54 -53.10 -10.02
N SER A 113 -7.82 -54.18 -10.32
CA SER A 113 -8.05 -55.47 -9.68
C SER A 113 -7.87 -55.36 -8.15
N ILE A 114 -8.49 -56.26 -7.39
CA ILE A 114 -8.28 -56.37 -5.93
C ILE A 114 -6.86 -56.87 -5.57
N ASP A 115 -6.16 -57.50 -6.52
CA ASP A 115 -4.84 -58.09 -6.36
C ASP A 115 -3.97 -57.87 -7.62
N GLU A 116 -2.75 -58.41 -7.63
CA GLU A 116 -1.81 -58.29 -8.76
C GLU A 116 -2.22 -59.11 -9.99
N ALA A 117 -3.04 -60.14 -9.81
CA ALA A 117 -3.57 -60.93 -10.91
C ALA A 117 -4.75 -60.17 -11.54
N THR A 118 -4.73 -60.02 -12.85
CA THR A 118 -5.77 -59.28 -13.58
C THR A 118 -6.67 -60.20 -14.41
N SER A 119 -6.54 -61.51 -14.24
CA SER A 119 -7.35 -62.49 -14.95
C SER A 119 -8.69 -62.73 -14.25
N LEU A 120 -9.75 -62.97 -15.04
CA LEU A 120 -10.93 -63.65 -14.51
C LEU A 120 -10.57 -65.12 -14.27
N VAL A 121 -11.04 -65.66 -13.16
CA VAL A 121 -10.83 -67.07 -12.78
C VAL A 121 -12.16 -67.79 -12.70
N HIS A 122 -12.17 -69.07 -13.04
CA HIS A 122 -13.37 -69.89 -12.90
C HIS A 122 -13.79 -69.98 -11.42
N ALA A 123 -15.10 -69.89 -11.15
CA ALA A 123 -15.66 -69.86 -9.80
C ALA A 123 -15.57 -71.22 -9.09
N ASP A 124 -15.54 -72.32 -9.85
CA ASP A 124 -15.18 -73.65 -9.34
C ASP A 124 -13.66 -73.74 -9.22
N SER A 125 -13.16 -73.89 -7.99
CA SER A 125 -11.74 -73.98 -7.67
C SER A 125 -11.06 -75.24 -8.21
N GLY A 126 -11.83 -76.25 -8.65
CA GLY A 126 -11.33 -77.42 -9.37
C GLY A 126 -10.96 -77.16 -10.83
N VAL A 127 -11.33 -75.99 -11.39
CA VAL A 127 -11.09 -75.61 -12.78
C VAL A 127 -9.99 -74.54 -12.83
N SER A 128 -8.88 -74.84 -13.51
CA SER A 128 -7.74 -73.92 -13.62
C SER A 128 -7.85 -72.91 -14.77
N ASP A 129 -8.98 -72.87 -15.47
CA ASP A 129 -9.21 -71.94 -16.56
C ASP A 129 -9.23 -70.49 -16.09
N SER A 130 -8.60 -69.62 -16.90
CA SER A 130 -8.58 -68.18 -16.66
C SER A 130 -8.64 -67.41 -17.98
N ILE A 131 -9.10 -66.17 -17.88
CA ILE A 131 -9.23 -65.24 -19.00
C ILE A 131 -8.34 -64.04 -18.69
N ALA A 132 -7.33 -63.79 -19.51
CA ALA A 132 -6.33 -62.77 -19.25
C ALA A 132 -6.86 -61.36 -19.57
N SER A 133 -6.39 -60.35 -18.85
CA SER A 133 -6.62 -58.97 -19.28
C SER A 133 -6.00 -58.73 -20.67
N ILE A 134 -6.67 -57.94 -21.51
CA ILE A 134 -6.06 -57.38 -22.73
C ILE A 134 -4.80 -56.58 -22.36
N SER A 135 -3.85 -56.48 -23.29
CA SER A 135 -2.55 -55.81 -23.09
C SER A 135 -2.50 -54.37 -23.62
N SER A 136 -3.49 -53.97 -24.42
CA SER A 136 -3.64 -52.62 -24.96
C SER A 136 -5.13 -52.32 -25.23
N PRO A 137 -5.52 -51.05 -25.43
CA PRO A 137 -6.92 -50.71 -25.67
C PRO A 137 -7.47 -51.31 -26.98
N LEU A 138 -8.65 -51.94 -26.92
CA LEU A 138 -9.27 -52.64 -28.05
C LEU A 138 -10.79 -52.37 -28.15
N LEU A 139 -11.32 -52.27 -29.36
CA LEU A 139 -12.78 -52.34 -29.60
C LEU A 139 -13.28 -53.77 -29.41
N SER A 140 -14.57 -53.95 -29.12
CA SER A 140 -15.17 -55.28 -28.87
C SER A 140 -14.94 -56.30 -30.00
N THR A 141 -14.87 -55.84 -31.25
CA THR A 141 -14.62 -56.68 -32.43
C THR A 141 -13.17 -57.16 -32.56
N ALA A 142 -12.22 -56.56 -31.82
CA ALA A 142 -10.79 -56.82 -31.92
C ALA A 142 -10.25 -57.71 -30.78
N PHE A 143 -11.10 -58.18 -29.86
CA PHE A 143 -10.67 -59.06 -28.78
C PHE A 143 -10.27 -60.44 -29.31
N SER A 144 -9.09 -60.92 -28.91
CA SER A 144 -8.71 -62.32 -29.06
C SER A 144 -9.46 -63.19 -28.04
N GLY A 145 -9.67 -64.47 -28.35
CA GLY A 145 -10.23 -65.42 -27.39
C GLY A 145 -9.42 -65.47 -26.09
N LYS A 146 -10.10 -65.74 -24.97
CA LYS A 146 -9.53 -65.73 -23.60
C LYS A 146 -9.01 -64.36 -23.14
N THR A 147 -9.64 -63.27 -23.59
CA THR A 147 -9.29 -61.93 -23.10
C THR A 147 -10.48 -61.13 -22.58
N TRP A 148 -10.22 -60.24 -21.61
CA TRP A 148 -11.20 -59.31 -21.07
C TRP A 148 -10.60 -57.93 -20.77
N GLY A 149 -11.45 -56.92 -20.61
CA GLY A 149 -11.04 -55.54 -20.33
C GLY A 149 -12.21 -54.71 -19.82
N TYR A 150 -11.96 -53.43 -19.51
CA TYR A 150 -12.99 -52.50 -19.00
C TYR A 150 -13.02 -51.20 -19.79
N ARG A 151 -14.13 -50.48 -19.79
CA ARG A 151 -14.21 -49.10 -20.28
C ARG A 151 -15.14 -48.28 -19.42
N VAL A 152 -14.95 -46.97 -19.46
CA VAL A 152 -15.86 -46.00 -18.84
C VAL A 152 -16.94 -45.64 -19.87
N GLY A 153 -18.20 -45.85 -19.53
CA GLY A 153 -19.35 -45.71 -20.43
C GLY A 153 -19.58 -46.94 -21.34
N SER A 154 -20.65 -46.91 -22.14
CA SER A 154 -21.16 -48.07 -22.89
C SER A 154 -21.23 -47.88 -24.42
N LEU A 155 -20.71 -46.77 -24.95
CA LEU A 155 -20.75 -46.50 -26.39
C LEU A 155 -19.92 -47.51 -27.19
N ALA A 156 -20.45 -48.04 -28.28
CA ALA A 156 -19.78 -49.06 -29.10
C ALA A 156 -18.42 -48.62 -29.67
N THR A 157 -18.19 -47.31 -29.81
CA THR A 157 -16.94 -46.72 -30.30
C THR A 157 -15.87 -46.56 -29.22
N THR A 158 -16.20 -46.74 -27.94
CA THR A 158 -15.24 -46.63 -26.84
C THR A 158 -14.48 -47.94 -26.68
N ALA A 159 -13.15 -47.88 -26.82
CA ALA A 159 -12.27 -49.02 -26.60
C ALA A 159 -12.25 -49.46 -25.13
N PHE A 160 -12.16 -50.77 -24.92
CA PHE A 160 -11.86 -51.37 -23.63
C PHE A 160 -10.37 -51.26 -23.37
N ASN A 161 -9.99 -50.94 -22.13
CA ASN A 161 -8.64 -50.86 -21.62
C ASN A 161 -8.27 -52.14 -20.84
N PRO A 162 -6.95 -52.42 -20.73
CA PRO A 162 -6.43 -53.44 -19.82
C PRO A 162 -6.91 -53.25 -18.38
N ILE A 163 -7.26 -54.33 -17.69
CA ILE A 163 -7.56 -54.31 -16.26
C ILE A 163 -6.28 -53.94 -15.48
N PRO A 164 -6.29 -52.84 -14.69
CA PRO A 164 -5.11 -52.40 -13.97
C PRO A 164 -4.81 -53.31 -12.78
N LYS A 165 -3.54 -53.42 -12.41
CA LYS A 165 -3.11 -54.13 -11.19
C LYS A 165 -3.35 -53.26 -9.96
N VAL A 166 -3.49 -53.88 -8.79
CA VAL A 166 -3.63 -53.14 -7.52
C VAL A 166 -2.43 -52.22 -7.22
N SER A 167 -1.21 -52.59 -7.63
CA SER A 167 -0.01 -51.74 -7.53
C SER A 167 0.02 -50.55 -8.50
N THR A 168 -0.81 -50.56 -9.54
CA THR A 168 -0.83 -49.53 -10.61
C THR A 168 -2.28 -49.20 -11.01
N PRO A 169 -3.10 -48.66 -10.09
CA PRO A 169 -4.49 -48.30 -10.37
C PRO A 169 -4.57 -47.21 -11.44
N THR A 170 -5.65 -47.20 -12.23
CA THR A 170 -5.86 -46.21 -13.31
C THR A 170 -6.95 -45.22 -12.92
N GLU A 171 -6.73 -43.93 -13.17
CA GLU A 171 -7.72 -42.86 -12.98
C GLU A 171 -8.87 -43.01 -14.00
N ILE A 172 -10.12 -42.99 -13.51
CA ILE A 172 -11.33 -43.14 -14.35
C ILE A 172 -12.27 -41.94 -14.29
N LEU A 173 -12.15 -41.09 -13.26
CA LEU A 173 -12.95 -39.88 -13.11
C LEU A 173 -12.21 -38.88 -12.22
N ASN A 174 -12.23 -37.61 -12.59
CA ASN A 174 -11.78 -36.50 -11.76
C ASN A 174 -12.82 -35.37 -11.85
N THR A 175 -13.58 -35.15 -10.78
CA THR A 175 -14.54 -34.04 -10.70
C THR A 175 -13.83 -32.79 -10.20
N THR A 176 -14.16 -31.62 -10.76
CA THR A 176 -13.52 -30.34 -10.40
C THR A 176 -14.37 -29.47 -9.47
N SER A 177 -15.47 -30.03 -8.97
CA SER A 177 -16.42 -29.36 -8.08
C SER A 177 -17.12 -30.38 -7.20
N ALA A 178 -17.78 -29.90 -6.14
CA ALA A 178 -18.66 -30.73 -5.32
C ALA A 178 -19.71 -31.45 -6.19
N THR A 179 -19.95 -32.72 -5.89
CA THR A 179 -21.01 -33.55 -6.48
C THR A 179 -21.91 -34.07 -5.36
N PRO A 180 -22.78 -33.20 -4.80
CA PRO A 180 -23.56 -33.57 -3.63
C PRO A 180 -24.71 -34.53 -3.95
N ALA A 181 -25.15 -34.54 -5.20
CA ALA A 181 -26.08 -35.52 -5.75
C ALA A 181 -25.32 -36.75 -6.29
N SER A 182 -26.05 -37.86 -6.47
CA SER A 182 -25.53 -39.10 -7.06
C SER A 182 -24.85 -38.87 -8.40
N ASN A 183 -23.52 -39.03 -8.45
CA ASN A 183 -22.76 -39.07 -9.70
C ASN A 183 -22.47 -40.54 -10.06
N ASN A 184 -23.28 -41.10 -10.96
CA ASN A 184 -23.16 -42.49 -11.39
C ASN A 184 -22.17 -42.59 -12.57
N LEU A 185 -21.13 -43.39 -12.38
CA LEU A 185 -20.15 -43.74 -13.39
C LEU A 185 -20.33 -45.20 -13.78
N ASP A 186 -20.80 -45.43 -15.01
CA ASP A 186 -20.99 -46.76 -15.53
C ASP A 186 -19.68 -47.32 -16.10
N ILE A 187 -19.26 -48.48 -15.59
CA ILE A 187 -18.06 -49.20 -16.00
C ILE A 187 -18.49 -50.47 -16.71
N ASP A 188 -18.20 -50.55 -17.99
CA ASP A 188 -18.55 -51.70 -18.84
C ASP A 188 -17.35 -52.62 -18.98
N PHE A 189 -17.50 -53.88 -18.57
CA PHE A 189 -16.50 -54.93 -18.72
C PHE A 189 -16.85 -55.79 -19.92
N GLY A 190 -15.88 -56.07 -20.78
CA GLY A 190 -16.05 -56.86 -21.99
C GLY A 190 -15.15 -58.08 -21.98
N VAL A 191 -15.65 -59.22 -22.42
CA VAL A 191 -14.90 -60.49 -22.44
C VAL A 191 -15.19 -61.28 -23.71
N LYS A 192 -14.13 -61.87 -24.28
CA LYS A 192 -14.20 -62.79 -25.42
C LYS A 192 -13.73 -64.17 -24.99
N VAL A 193 -14.64 -65.14 -25.05
CA VAL A 193 -14.33 -66.55 -24.71
C VAL A 193 -13.83 -67.33 -25.92
N SER A 194 -13.38 -68.55 -25.67
CA SER A 194 -12.85 -69.49 -26.66
C SER A 194 -13.35 -70.91 -26.35
N PRO A 195 -13.44 -71.83 -27.34
CA PRO A 195 -14.00 -73.17 -27.14
C PRO A 195 -13.21 -74.08 -26.18
N ASP A 196 -11.98 -73.71 -25.84
CA ASP A 196 -11.06 -74.41 -24.95
C ASP A 196 -11.10 -73.89 -23.50
N LEU A 197 -12.19 -73.23 -23.12
CA LEU A 197 -12.54 -72.91 -21.73
C LEU A 197 -13.64 -73.88 -21.25
N SER A 198 -13.68 -74.15 -19.96
CA SER A 198 -14.78 -74.86 -19.31
C SER A 198 -15.99 -73.95 -19.13
N SER A 199 -17.21 -74.50 -19.27
CA SER A 199 -18.45 -73.78 -19.01
C SER A 199 -18.64 -73.49 -17.53
N GLY A 200 -19.12 -72.30 -17.18
CA GLY A 200 -19.37 -71.89 -15.80
C GLY A 200 -19.22 -70.39 -15.62
N THR A 201 -19.09 -69.96 -14.36
CA THR A 201 -18.92 -68.55 -13.99
C THR A 201 -17.45 -68.22 -13.89
N TYR A 202 -17.02 -67.14 -14.54
CA TYR A 202 -15.71 -66.54 -14.39
C TYR A 202 -15.86 -65.22 -13.63
N SER A 203 -15.14 -65.07 -12.53
CA SER A 203 -15.30 -63.95 -11.60
C SER A 203 -13.99 -63.22 -11.35
N LYS A 204 -14.08 -61.91 -11.13
CA LYS A 204 -13.00 -61.10 -10.57
C LYS A 204 -13.56 -59.95 -9.75
N GLN A 205 -12.94 -59.69 -8.61
CA GLN A 205 -13.21 -58.49 -7.82
C GLN A 205 -12.43 -57.29 -8.38
N ILE A 206 -13.16 -56.18 -8.54
CA ILE A 206 -12.62 -54.89 -8.96
C ILE A 206 -12.69 -53.93 -7.78
N LEU A 207 -11.56 -53.27 -7.51
CA LEU A 207 -11.44 -52.24 -6.50
C LEU A 207 -11.63 -50.86 -7.15
N PHE A 208 -12.58 -50.09 -6.61
CA PHE A 208 -12.72 -48.67 -6.91
C PHE A 208 -12.27 -47.85 -5.71
N THR A 209 -11.34 -46.94 -5.92
CA THR A 209 -10.81 -46.07 -4.86
C THR A 209 -11.08 -44.61 -5.23
N THR A 210 -11.76 -43.87 -4.36
CA THR A 210 -11.98 -42.44 -4.54
C THR A 210 -11.30 -41.65 -3.44
N ILE A 211 -10.65 -40.54 -3.80
CA ILE A 211 -9.98 -39.63 -2.88
C ILE A 211 -10.48 -38.21 -3.17
N THR A 212 -10.80 -37.43 -2.14
CA THR A 212 -11.15 -36.01 -2.32
C THR A 212 -9.96 -35.23 -2.88
N ASN A 213 -10.25 -34.28 -3.78
CA ASN A 213 -9.24 -33.41 -4.34
C ASN A 213 -8.72 -32.42 -3.29
N TYR A 214 -7.47 -32.00 -3.43
CA TYR A 214 -6.86 -31.03 -2.50
C TYR A 214 -7.61 -29.70 -2.54
N VAL A 215 -7.90 -29.12 -1.38
CA VAL A 215 -8.44 -27.77 -1.25
C VAL A 215 -7.31 -26.87 -0.75
N GLN A 216 -6.99 -25.83 -1.52
CA GLN A 216 -5.94 -24.89 -1.15
C GLN A 216 -6.40 -24.07 0.06
N LEU A 217 -5.69 -24.22 1.19
CA LEU A 217 -5.97 -23.52 2.43
C LEU A 217 -5.44 -22.09 2.40
N ARG A 218 -6.22 -21.17 2.94
CA ARG A 218 -5.94 -19.73 2.91
C ARG A 218 -6.04 -19.12 4.29
N THR A 219 -5.22 -18.11 4.50
CA THR A 219 -5.25 -17.28 5.70
C THR A 219 -5.00 -15.83 5.33
N THR A 220 -5.46 -14.90 6.16
CA THR A 220 -5.29 -13.47 5.96
C THR A 220 -4.75 -12.85 7.23
N PHE A 221 -3.69 -12.04 7.13
CA PHE A 221 -3.19 -11.25 8.24
C PHE A 221 -4.27 -10.29 8.76
N LEU A 222 -4.17 -9.93 10.04
CA LEU A 222 -4.97 -8.85 10.61
C LEU A 222 -4.77 -7.53 9.82
N PRO A 223 -5.77 -6.63 9.80
CA PRO A 223 -5.59 -5.27 9.29
C PRO A 223 -4.42 -4.58 9.98
N GLY A 224 -3.69 -3.73 9.26
CA GLY A 224 -2.47 -3.11 9.75
C GLY A 224 -2.59 -2.43 11.13
N PRO A 225 -3.66 -1.66 11.44
CA PRO A 225 -3.84 -1.06 12.76
C PRO A 225 -4.01 -2.06 13.91
N ALA A 226 -4.50 -3.27 13.62
CA ALA A 226 -4.64 -4.34 14.60
C ALA A 226 -3.38 -5.23 14.68
N PHE A 227 -2.67 -5.37 13.56
CA PHE A 227 -1.45 -6.17 13.45
C PHE A 227 -0.25 -5.49 14.11
N ASN A 228 0.01 -4.23 13.78
CA ASN A 228 1.25 -3.54 14.16
C ASN A 228 1.50 -3.51 15.68
N PRO A 229 0.51 -3.21 16.54
CA PRO A 229 0.70 -3.24 17.99
C PRO A 229 1.13 -4.61 18.53
N ILE A 230 0.66 -5.70 17.91
CA ILE A 230 1.01 -7.07 18.32
C ILE A 230 2.49 -7.34 18.03
N VAL A 231 2.93 -7.04 16.81
CA VAL A 231 4.31 -7.32 16.40
C VAL A 231 5.30 -6.50 17.20
N LEU A 232 4.97 -5.24 17.52
CA LEU A 232 5.78 -4.39 18.38
C LEU A 232 5.92 -4.93 19.80
N ILE A 233 4.86 -5.54 20.37
CA ILE A 233 4.92 -6.19 21.69
C ILE A 233 5.78 -7.45 21.65
N LEU A 234 5.76 -8.20 20.53
CA LEU A 234 6.59 -9.39 20.39
C LEU A 234 8.08 -9.06 20.39
N ASP A 235 8.51 -7.90 19.88
CA ASP A 235 9.90 -7.44 19.95
C ASP A 235 10.29 -6.88 21.34
N THR A 236 10.23 -7.76 22.34
CA THR A 236 10.43 -7.46 23.78
C THR A 236 11.79 -6.87 24.14
N MET A 237 12.78 -6.85 23.25
CA MET A 237 14.13 -6.33 23.49
C MET A 237 14.40 -4.97 22.83
N HIS A 238 13.41 -4.37 22.15
CA HIS A 238 13.54 -3.08 21.45
C HIS A 238 14.69 -3.07 20.45
N LEU A 239 14.80 -4.12 19.64
CA LEU A 239 15.98 -4.33 18.83
C LEU A 239 15.85 -3.55 17.52
N THR A 240 16.56 -2.44 17.44
CA THR A 240 16.87 -1.76 16.16
C THR A 240 17.55 -2.66 15.13
N THR A 241 17.97 -3.88 15.53
CA THR A 241 18.58 -4.93 14.70
C THR A 241 17.70 -6.17 14.47
N GLY A 242 16.48 -6.20 15.01
CA GLY A 242 15.56 -7.34 14.86
C GLY A 242 14.95 -7.43 13.45
N SER A 243 14.48 -8.63 13.09
CA SER A 243 13.86 -8.87 11.78
C SER A 243 12.47 -9.51 11.90
N PHE A 244 11.54 -9.14 11.02
CA PHE A 244 10.29 -9.85 10.79
C PHE A 244 10.44 -10.79 9.58
N GLU A 245 10.36 -12.10 9.80
CA GLU A 245 10.64 -13.11 8.77
C GLU A 245 9.68 -14.31 8.82
N HIS A 246 9.48 -14.96 7.67
CA HIS A 246 8.75 -16.23 7.60
C HIS A 246 9.60 -17.40 8.10
N SER A 247 9.05 -18.22 8.99
CA SER A 247 9.70 -19.44 9.49
C SER A 247 9.39 -20.65 8.59
N ALA A 248 10.37 -21.53 8.37
CA ALA A 248 10.14 -22.79 7.65
C ALA A 248 9.46 -23.88 8.51
N THR A 249 9.45 -23.69 9.83
CA THR A 249 8.90 -24.65 10.81
C THR A 249 7.93 -23.95 11.76
N PRO A 250 6.92 -24.66 12.29
CA PRO A 250 6.02 -24.11 13.31
C PRO A 250 6.79 -23.69 14.57
N PRO A 251 6.20 -22.83 15.41
CA PRO A 251 6.75 -22.53 16.73
C PRO A 251 6.93 -23.82 17.54
N ALA A 252 7.98 -23.89 18.36
CA ALA A 252 8.26 -25.06 19.18
C ALA A 252 7.10 -25.39 20.14
N ASN A 253 6.40 -24.34 20.60
CA ASN A 253 5.21 -24.45 21.41
C ASN A 253 4.20 -23.38 20.97
N PHE A 254 3.00 -23.81 20.58
CA PHE A 254 1.96 -22.90 20.09
C PHE A 254 1.40 -21.96 21.16
N SER A 255 1.54 -22.27 22.46
CA SER A 255 1.13 -21.35 23.52
C SER A 255 1.98 -20.08 23.60
N ASP A 256 3.18 -20.13 23.03
CA ASP A 256 4.15 -19.04 23.09
C ASP A 256 4.04 -18.12 21.86
N ALA A 257 3.15 -18.47 20.92
CA ALA A 257 2.87 -17.70 19.72
C ALA A 257 1.53 -16.97 19.83
N THR A 258 1.47 -15.79 19.23
CA THR A 258 0.26 -14.98 19.10
C THR A 258 -0.37 -15.19 17.74
N ILE A 259 -1.71 -15.29 17.69
CA ILE A 259 -2.43 -15.38 16.42
C ILE A 259 -2.56 -13.99 15.80
N VAL A 260 -2.08 -13.83 14.57
CA VAL A 260 -2.07 -12.57 13.81
C VAL A 260 -2.85 -12.65 12.50
N SER A 261 -3.78 -13.62 12.41
CA SER A 261 -4.72 -13.78 11.30
C SER A 261 -6.15 -13.33 11.67
N THR A 262 -6.95 -13.00 10.67
CA THR A 262 -8.38 -12.75 10.83
C THR A 262 -9.14 -14.02 11.22
N ALA A 263 -10.32 -13.85 11.85
CA ALA A 263 -11.12 -14.96 12.37
C ALA A 263 -11.75 -15.86 11.28
N ASP A 264 -11.89 -15.36 10.05
CA ASP A 264 -12.40 -16.08 8.88
C ASP A 264 -11.31 -16.90 8.16
N SER A 265 -10.06 -16.84 8.63
CA SER A 265 -8.97 -17.63 8.08
C SER A 265 -9.18 -19.13 8.33
N GLU A 266 -8.95 -19.97 7.32
CA GLU A 266 -9.11 -21.43 7.43
C GLU A 266 -8.04 -22.05 8.34
N LYS A 267 -6.87 -21.40 8.40
CA LYS A 267 -5.78 -21.71 9.32
C LYS A 267 -5.24 -20.42 9.94
N PRO A 268 -4.86 -20.43 11.22
CA PRO A 268 -4.27 -19.26 11.85
C PRO A 268 -2.86 -18.96 11.32
N ILE A 269 -2.47 -17.69 11.41
CA ILE A 269 -1.07 -17.27 11.32
C ILE A 269 -0.56 -17.10 12.76
N TYR A 270 0.51 -17.79 13.09
CA TYR A 270 1.19 -17.69 14.37
C TYR A 270 2.41 -16.80 14.22
N ALA A 271 2.56 -15.81 15.10
CA ALA A 271 3.75 -14.97 15.21
C ALA A 271 4.35 -15.07 16.62
N TRP A 272 5.67 -15.13 16.73
CA TRP A 272 6.37 -15.23 18.01
C TRP A 272 7.76 -14.61 17.93
N PHE A 273 8.35 -14.35 19.09
CA PHE A 273 9.72 -13.88 19.20
C PHE A 273 10.69 -15.04 19.41
N ASP A 274 11.66 -15.18 18.51
CA ASP A 274 12.81 -16.05 18.70
C ASP A 274 13.92 -15.26 19.41
N SER A 275 14.02 -15.45 20.72
CA SER A 275 15.01 -14.79 21.57
C SER A 275 16.46 -15.20 21.27
N THR A 276 16.68 -16.35 20.62
CA THR A 276 18.03 -16.83 20.31
C THR A 276 18.61 -16.05 19.15
N ASN A 277 17.82 -15.84 18.10
CA ASN A 277 18.24 -15.14 16.89
C ASN A 277 17.78 -13.69 16.84
N GLN A 278 17.03 -13.24 17.85
CA GLN A 278 16.53 -11.87 17.97
C GLN A 278 15.61 -11.47 16.80
N LYS A 279 14.64 -12.34 16.48
CA LYS A 279 13.73 -12.18 15.34
C LYS A 279 12.27 -12.35 15.74
N VAL A 280 11.38 -11.60 15.11
CA VAL A 280 9.96 -11.93 15.09
C VAL A 280 9.72 -12.86 13.90
N LEU A 281 9.25 -14.06 14.19
CA LEU A 281 8.96 -15.07 13.19
C LEU A 281 7.46 -15.22 13.01
N TRP A 282 7.01 -15.55 11.80
CA TRP A 282 5.64 -15.96 11.54
C TRP A 282 5.56 -17.27 10.76
N TRP A 283 4.48 -18.03 10.95
CA TRP A 283 4.23 -19.30 10.27
C TRP A 283 2.73 -19.62 10.20
N THR A 284 2.32 -20.37 9.17
CA THR A 284 0.95 -20.89 9.04
C THR A 284 0.95 -22.28 8.37
N GLU A 285 -0.11 -23.06 8.62
CA GLU A 285 -0.42 -24.29 7.88
C GLU A 285 -1.08 -24.01 6.52
N ALA A 286 -1.54 -22.78 6.27
CA ALA A 286 -2.17 -22.42 5.01
C ALA A 286 -1.18 -22.50 3.84
N ASP A 287 -1.69 -22.79 2.64
CA ASP A 287 -0.89 -22.75 1.42
C ASP A 287 -0.59 -21.31 0.98
N VAL A 288 -1.48 -20.37 1.29
CA VAL A 288 -1.35 -18.96 0.92
C VAL A 288 -1.74 -18.09 2.11
N ALA A 289 -0.81 -17.23 2.52
CA ALA A 289 -1.06 -16.14 3.45
C ALA A 289 -1.25 -14.83 2.68
N TYR A 290 -2.43 -14.23 2.78
CA TYR A 290 -2.72 -12.93 2.20
C TYR A 290 -2.44 -11.82 3.21
N ALA A 291 -1.83 -10.73 2.76
CA ALA A 291 -1.93 -9.47 3.48
C ALA A 291 -3.40 -9.00 3.49
N ASN A 292 -3.78 -8.25 4.53
CA ASN A 292 -5.12 -7.68 4.60
C ASN A 292 -5.33 -6.63 3.50
N GLU A 293 -6.57 -6.36 3.11
CA GLU A 293 -6.86 -5.27 2.15
C GLU A 293 -6.43 -3.91 2.71
N ASP A 294 -6.53 -3.74 4.04
CA ASP A 294 -6.02 -2.58 4.76
C ASP A 294 -4.68 -2.91 5.45
N CYS A 295 -3.57 -2.64 4.76
CA CYS A 295 -2.22 -2.71 5.32
C CYS A 295 -1.76 -1.37 5.91
N SER A 296 -2.68 -0.42 6.13
CA SER A 296 -2.29 0.87 6.70
C SER A 296 -1.61 0.65 8.06
N TYR A 297 -0.46 1.27 8.27
CA TYR A 297 0.30 1.18 9.51
C TYR A 297 0.85 -0.22 9.88
N MET A 298 0.83 -1.22 8.99
CA MET A 298 1.19 -2.61 9.33
C MET A 298 2.62 -2.78 9.91
N PHE A 299 3.57 -1.93 9.52
CA PHE A 299 4.93 -1.87 10.07
C PHE A 299 5.35 -0.42 10.33
N ASP A 300 4.46 0.36 10.93
CA ASP A 300 4.69 1.77 11.25
C ASP A 300 5.43 1.95 12.58
N ALA A 301 6.52 2.72 12.57
CA ALA A 301 7.34 3.02 13.73
C ALA A 301 6.98 4.35 14.44
N GLU A 302 6.16 5.25 13.86
CA GLU A 302 5.91 6.59 14.43
C GLU A 302 5.03 6.58 15.68
N HIS A 303 4.14 5.59 15.83
CA HIS A 303 3.29 5.43 17.02
C HIS A 303 3.98 4.74 18.21
N THR A 304 5.29 4.58 18.14
CA THR A 304 6.06 3.83 19.12
C THR A 304 7.02 4.78 19.82
N MET A 305 7.26 4.59 21.11
CA MET A 305 8.16 5.42 21.90
C MET A 305 9.65 5.18 21.55
N GLY A 306 9.98 5.03 20.26
CA GLY A 306 11.30 4.69 19.72
C GLY A 306 11.50 3.21 19.40
N HIS A 307 10.48 2.49 18.92
CA HIS A 307 10.55 1.04 18.65
C HIS A 307 10.23 0.72 17.19
N SER A 308 11.22 0.26 16.42
CA SER A 308 11.04 -0.16 15.03
C SER A 308 11.70 -1.50 14.80
N ILE A 309 11.05 -2.40 14.06
CA ILE A 309 11.68 -3.62 13.55
C ILE A 309 12.61 -3.20 12.43
N GLY A 310 13.91 -3.42 12.62
CA GLY A 310 14.93 -2.96 11.68
C GLY A 310 14.76 -3.55 10.27
N ASN A 311 14.55 -4.86 10.16
CA ASN A 311 14.46 -5.56 8.86
C ASN A 311 13.10 -6.24 8.65
N ILE A 312 12.44 -5.96 7.53
CA ILE A 312 11.14 -6.55 7.19
C ILE A 312 11.26 -7.39 5.92
N ASP A 313 10.97 -8.69 6.04
CA ASP A 313 10.92 -9.63 4.91
C ASP A 313 9.47 -10.09 4.63
N LEU A 314 8.94 -9.67 3.49
CA LEU A 314 7.56 -9.95 3.09
C LEU A 314 7.41 -11.20 2.20
N ARG A 315 8.48 -11.96 1.98
CA ARG A 315 8.39 -13.21 1.20
C ARG A 315 7.36 -14.16 1.81
N GLY A 316 6.53 -14.75 0.96
CA GLY A 316 5.42 -15.61 1.38
C GLY A 316 4.15 -14.86 1.80
N ILE A 317 4.14 -13.52 1.83
CA ILE A 317 2.94 -12.71 2.07
C ILE A 317 2.39 -12.21 0.74
N ASN A 318 1.23 -12.73 0.35
CA ASN A 318 0.56 -12.34 -0.88
C ASN A 318 -0.15 -10.99 -0.70
N THR A 319 0.38 -9.94 -1.32
CA THR A 319 -0.13 -8.56 -1.26
C THR A 319 -1.08 -8.19 -2.39
N SER A 320 -1.44 -9.14 -3.27
CA SER A 320 -2.27 -8.88 -4.46
C SER A 320 -3.68 -8.34 -4.15
N ARG A 321 -4.15 -8.41 -2.89
CA ARG A 321 -5.47 -7.90 -2.48
C ARG A 321 -5.40 -6.54 -1.78
N VAL A 322 -4.21 -6.04 -1.49
CA VAL A 322 -4.02 -4.82 -0.70
C VAL A 322 -4.61 -3.62 -1.45
N LYS A 323 -5.38 -2.81 -0.74
CA LYS A 323 -6.00 -1.56 -1.19
C LYS A 323 -5.32 -0.34 -0.62
N SER A 324 -4.90 -0.39 0.65
CA SER A 324 -4.18 0.70 1.32
C SER A 324 -2.85 0.22 1.85
N MET A 325 -1.78 0.96 1.55
CA MET A 325 -0.45 0.84 2.14
C MET A 325 -0.05 2.11 2.90
N LYS A 326 -1.05 2.87 3.36
CA LYS A 326 -0.83 4.13 4.07
C LYS A 326 0.08 3.94 5.30
N HIS A 327 1.19 4.66 5.41
CA HIS A 327 2.21 4.49 6.47
C HIS A 327 2.73 3.04 6.64
N MET A 328 2.57 2.14 5.66
CA MET A 328 2.89 0.72 5.87
C MET A 328 4.33 0.49 6.32
N PHE A 329 5.28 1.29 5.84
CA PHE A 329 6.71 1.24 6.17
C PHE A 329 7.20 2.61 6.64
N ASN A 330 6.47 3.27 7.54
CA ASN A 330 6.93 4.49 8.18
C ASN A 330 8.10 4.17 9.14
N GLY A 331 9.28 4.72 8.86
CA GLY A 331 10.50 4.41 9.60
C GLY A 331 10.63 5.10 10.96
N GLY A 332 9.81 6.10 11.24
CA GLY A 332 9.85 6.84 12.50
C GLY A 332 11.25 7.34 12.88
N LYS A 333 11.55 7.40 14.18
CA LYS A 333 12.82 7.93 14.69
C LYS A 333 14.01 7.00 14.47
N GLU A 334 13.82 5.69 14.50
CA GLU A 334 14.93 4.73 14.42
C GLU A 334 15.20 4.23 12.98
N GLY A 335 14.33 4.57 12.03
CA GLY A 335 14.40 4.14 10.64
C GLY A 335 14.11 2.64 10.43
N LEU A 336 13.87 2.26 9.17
CA LEU A 336 14.00 0.87 8.74
C LEU A 336 15.42 0.65 8.20
N THR A 337 16.09 -0.42 8.62
CA THR A 337 17.46 -0.77 8.20
C THR A 337 17.49 -1.78 7.04
N GLY A 338 16.39 -2.49 6.77
CA GLY A 338 16.25 -3.38 5.62
C GLY A 338 14.79 -3.64 5.26
N LEU A 339 14.48 -3.68 3.97
CA LEU A 339 13.12 -3.94 3.49
C LEU A 339 13.16 -4.78 2.21
N ASN A 340 12.64 -6.01 2.28
CA ASN A 340 12.56 -6.90 1.13
C ASN A 340 11.17 -6.84 0.48
N LEU A 341 11.10 -6.18 -0.67
CA LEU A 341 9.89 -5.95 -1.46
C LEU A 341 9.73 -6.90 -2.65
N SER A 342 10.61 -7.89 -2.80
CA SER A 342 10.78 -8.67 -4.05
C SER A 342 9.54 -9.45 -4.52
N GLU A 343 8.65 -9.83 -3.61
CA GLU A 343 7.41 -10.57 -3.90
C GLU A 343 6.14 -9.71 -3.79
N MET A 344 6.27 -8.40 -3.56
CA MET A 344 5.11 -7.52 -3.44
C MET A 344 4.39 -7.31 -4.78
N ASP A 345 3.06 -7.38 -4.74
CA ASP A 345 2.15 -7.01 -5.82
C ASP A 345 1.34 -5.79 -5.40
N THR A 346 1.62 -4.64 -6.01
CA THR A 346 0.95 -3.37 -5.73
C THR A 346 -0.17 -3.03 -6.71
N SER A 347 -0.52 -3.94 -7.64
CA SER A 347 -1.45 -3.68 -8.76
C SER A 347 -2.89 -3.38 -8.35
N ASN A 348 -3.26 -3.61 -7.09
CA ASN A 348 -4.57 -3.30 -6.54
C ASN A 348 -4.61 -2.16 -5.53
N VAL A 349 -3.44 -1.56 -5.23
CA VAL A 349 -3.31 -0.49 -4.23
C VAL A 349 -3.85 0.82 -4.78
N GLU A 350 -4.65 1.49 -3.96
CA GLU A 350 -5.31 2.77 -4.26
C GLU A 350 -4.74 3.92 -3.41
N ASP A 351 -4.13 3.64 -2.26
CA ASP A 351 -3.51 4.60 -1.35
C ASP A 351 -2.08 4.17 -0.95
N MET A 352 -1.08 5.00 -1.25
CA MET A 352 0.33 4.85 -0.85
C MET A 352 0.81 6.05 -0.01
N SER A 353 -0.11 6.82 0.58
CA SER A 353 0.23 7.99 1.38
C SER A 353 1.15 7.62 2.54
N TYR A 354 2.25 8.36 2.68
CA TYR A 354 3.24 8.18 3.74
C TYR A 354 3.89 6.78 3.80
N MET A 355 3.77 5.97 2.75
CA MET A 355 4.19 4.56 2.77
C MET A 355 5.66 4.37 3.18
N PHE A 356 6.55 5.25 2.72
CA PHE A 356 7.99 5.23 2.99
C PHE A 356 8.43 6.53 3.67
N THR A 357 7.64 7.08 4.58
CA THR A 357 8.05 8.25 5.37
C THR A 357 9.17 7.89 6.35
N TYR A 358 10.08 8.83 6.63
CA TYR A 358 11.19 8.66 7.58
C TYR A 358 12.06 7.41 7.35
N MET A 359 12.38 7.08 6.10
CA MET A 359 13.32 5.99 5.76
C MET A 359 14.78 6.38 6.00
N HIS A 360 15.14 6.63 7.27
CA HIS A 360 16.49 6.71 7.81
C HIS A 360 16.43 6.82 9.35
N ALA A 361 17.48 6.41 10.06
CA ALA A 361 17.56 6.63 11.51
C ALA A 361 17.80 8.12 11.83
N TYR A 362 17.16 8.66 12.86
CA TYR A 362 17.30 10.06 13.27
C TYR A 362 18.75 10.39 13.64
N GLY A 363 19.34 11.36 12.94
CA GLY A 363 20.75 11.74 13.10
C GLY A 363 21.74 10.85 12.34
N SER A 364 21.25 9.81 11.63
CA SER A 364 22.01 9.11 10.60
C SER A 364 21.83 9.79 9.24
N SER A 365 22.90 9.83 8.46
CA SER A 365 22.91 10.23 7.04
C SER A 365 23.01 9.02 6.10
N ASP A 366 22.76 7.82 6.62
CA ASP A 366 22.96 6.59 5.85
C ASP A 366 21.90 6.46 4.76
N ALA A 367 22.38 6.24 3.55
CA ALA A 367 21.56 5.99 2.38
C ALA A 367 20.75 4.69 2.54
N VAL A 368 19.45 4.74 2.28
CA VAL A 368 18.60 3.55 2.16
C VAL A 368 18.40 3.22 0.68
N THR A 369 18.62 1.98 0.28
CA THR A 369 18.31 1.51 -1.08
C THR A 369 16.97 0.79 -1.09
N LEU A 370 16.05 1.18 -1.98
CA LEU A 370 14.76 0.51 -2.17
C LEU A 370 14.62 0.05 -3.62
N ASP A 371 14.36 -1.24 -3.83
CA ASP A 371 14.01 -1.75 -5.16
C ASP A 371 12.51 -1.55 -5.41
N LEU A 372 12.18 -0.53 -6.21
CA LEU A 372 10.83 -0.18 -6.60
C LEU A 372 10.47 -0.64 -8.03
N SER A 373 11.35 -1.41 -8.69
CA SER A 373 11.25 -1.73 -10.12
C SER A 373 9.99 -2.53 -10.50
N ARG A 374 9.38 -3.23 -9.53
CA ARG A 374 8.17 -4.06 -9.72
C ARG A 374 6.88 -3.37 -9.32
N PHE A 375 6.95 -2.13 -8.82
CA PHE A 375 5.74 -1.43 -8.37
C PHE A 375 4.83 -1.15 -9.56
N ASN A 376 3.55 -1.47 -9.41
CA ASN A 376 2.48 -1.08 -10.32
C ASN A 376 1.55 -0.12 -9.58
N THR A 377 1.73 1.17 -9.84
CA THR A 377 0.96 2.24 -9.18
C THR A 377 -0.25 2.69 -9.99
N SER A 378 -0.63 1.96 -11.04
CA SER A 378 -1.67 2.39 -12.00
C SER A 378 -3.05 2.63 -11.38
N LYS A 379 -3.33 2.12 -10.18
CA LYS A 379 -4.59 2.36 -9.44
C LYS A 379 -4.46 3.35 -8.28
N VAL A 380 -3.25 3.81 -7.97
CA VAL A 380 -2.97 4.70 -6.85
C VAL A 380 -3.56 6.08 -7.14
N LYS A 381 -4.32 6.59 -6.19
CA LYS A 381 -4.93 7.94 -6.22
C LYS A 381 -4.25 8.91 -5.26
N ASN A 382 -3.66 8.40 -4.18
CA ASN A 382 -3.00 9.20 -3.14
C ASN A 382 -1.54 8.76 -2.96
N MET A 383 -0.61 9.71 -3.15
CA MET A 383 0.83 9.57 -2.87
C MET A 383 1.34 10.64 -1.91
N GLU A 384 0.43 11.24 -1.14
CA GLU A 384 0.76 12.26 -0.14
C GLU A 384 1.88 11.77 0.79
N GLY A 385 2.96 12.54 0.91
CA GLY A 385 4.05 12.24 1.84
C GLY A 385 4.79 10.93 1.60
N MET A 386 4.65 10.28 0.43
CA MET A 386 5.15 8.91 0.22
C MET A 386 6.61 8.73 0.62
N PHE A 387 7.47 9.73 0.38
CA PHE A 387 8.90 9.73 0.75
C PHE A 387 9.27 10.90 1.68
N ILE A 388 8.32 11.42 2.45
CA ILE A 388 8.59 12.57 3.32
C ILE A 388 9.71 12.23 4.34
N ASN A 389 10.64 13.15 4.55
CA ASN A 389 11.81 13.03 5.42
C ASN A 389 12.59 11.72 5.21
N SER A 390 12.80 11.26 3.98
CA SER A 390 13.50 10.00 3.71
C SER A 390 14.86 10.19 3.06
N ALA A 391 15.77 9.22 3.23
CA ALA A 391 17.12 9.24 2.64
C ALA A 391 17.31 8.13 1.58
N VAL A 392 16.26 7.84 0.81
CA VAL A 392 16.28 6.80 -0.23
C VAL A 392 17.15 7.25 -1.41
N THR A 393 18.22 6.52 -1.69
CA THR A 393 19.13 6.85 -2.81
C THR A 393 19.78 5.60 -3.45
N PRO A 394 19.72 5.45 -4.79
CA PRO A 394 18.95 6.28 -5.72
C PRO A 394 17.43 6.06 -5.54
N LEU A 395 16.63 7.11 -5.77
CA LEU A 395 15.18 7.00 -5.86
C LEU A 395 14.78 6.83 -7.34
N ASP A 396 14.47 5.59 -7.74
CA ASP A 396 14.06 5.26 -9.12
C ASP A 396 12.53 5.17 -9.22
N LEU A 397 11.95 6.09 -10.00
CA LEU A 397 10.50 6.21 -10.18
C LEU A 397 10.00 5.72 -11.54
N ARG A 398 10.85 5.08 -12.37
CA ARG A 398 10.50 4.71 -13.76
C ARG A 398 9.39 3.68 -13.89
N SER A 399 9.12 2.89 -12.84
CA SER A 399 8.02 1.92 -12.78
C SER A 399 6.68 2.56 -12.40
N PHE A 400 6.66 3.81 -11.94
CA PHE A 400 5.46 4.44 -11.41
C PHE A 400 4.57 4.93 -12.55
N ASP A 401 3.39 4.33 -12.69
CA ASP A 401 2.28 4.91 -13.42
C ASP A 401 1.48 5.80 -12.48
N THR A 402 1.69 7.12 -12.55
CA THR A 402 0.97 8.10 -11.72
C THR A 402 -0.22 8.74 -12.42
N SER A 403 -0.67 8.20 -13.56
CA SER A 403 -1.74 8.79 -14.38
C SER A 403 -3.12 8.88 -13.69
N ASN A 404 -3.27 8.22 -12.53
CA ASN A 404 -4.48 8.26 -11.71
C ASN A 404 -4.29 8.98 -10.35
N VAL A 405 -3.10 9.50 -10.07
CA VAL A 405 -2.82 10.18 -8.80
C VAL A 405 -3.46 11.57 -8.78
N GLU A 406 -4.21 11.87 -7.71
CA GLU A 406 -4.89 13.16 -7.49
C GLU A 406 -4.20 14.00 -6.40
N ASN A 407 -3.47 13.38 -5.46
CA ASN A 407 -2.77 14.05 -4.36
C ASN A 407 -1.29 13.66 -4.32
N MET A 408 -0.40 14.64 -4.47
CA MET A 408 1.06 14.51 -4.32
C MET A 408 1.61 15.47 -3.24
N SER A 409 0.76 15.92 -2.32
CA SER A 409 1.19 16.83 -1.24
C SER A 409 2.35 16.22 -0.47
N TYR A 410 3.40 16.98 -0.22
CA TYR A 410 4.59 16.56 0.54
C TYR A 410 5.29 15.28 0.03
N MET A 411 5.02 14.80 -1.18
CA MET A 411 5.56 13.51 -1.67
C MET A 411 7.08 13.39 -1.49
N PHE A 412 7.82 14.49 -1.66
CA PHE A 412 9.28 14.58 -1.47
C PHE A 412 9.67 15.60 -0.40
N GLY A 413 8.75 15.97 0.51
CA GLY A 413 9.03 16.93 1.56
C GLY A 413 10.15 16.43 2.49
N GLY A 414 11.20 17.19 2.74
CA GLY A 414 12.32 16.79 3.60
C GLY A 414 13.22 15.70 3.00
N LEU A 415 13.02 15.30 1.74
CA LEU A 415 13.77 14.23 1.09
C LEU A 415 15.28 14.58 1.04
N ASP A 416 16.11 13.66 1.53
CA ASP A 416 17.56 13.78 1.61
C ASP A 416 18.24 12.93 0.51
N THR A 417 18.03 13.32 -0.75
CA THR A 417 18.68 12.70 -1.92
C THR A 417 19.59 13.67 -2.68
N THR A 418 20.67 13.17 -3.26
CA THR A 418 21.59 13.96 -4.11
C THR A 418 21.12 14.09 -5.55
N ALA A 419 20.07 13.37 -5.96
CA ALA A 419 19.45 13.52 -7.27
C ALA A 419 17.99 13.06 -7.20
N LEU A 420 17.10 13.84 -7.80
CA LEU A 420 15.69 13.50 -7.94
C LEU A 420 15.27 13.71 -9.40
N ASP A 421 14.98 12.62 -10.09
CA ASP A 421 14.40 12.66 -11.44
C ASP A 421 12.89 12.47 -11.34
N ILE A 422 12.13 13.55 -11.61
CA ILE A 422 10.67 13.54 -11.62
C ILE A 422 10.07 13.39 -13.03
N SER A 423 10.90 13.25 -14.07
CA SER A 423 10.44 13.13 -15.45
C SER A 423 9.52 11.93 -15.76
N PRO A 424 9.56 10.80 -15.01
CA PRO A 424 8.61 9.71 -15.22
C PRO A 424 7.19 10.00 -14.72
N LEU A 425 6.99 11.01 -13.87
CA LEU A 425 5.71 11.25 -13.23
C LEU A 425 4.73 11.94 -14.19
N ASN A 426 3.59 11.30 -14.43
CA ASN A 426 2.43 11.93 -15.03
C ASN A 426 1.62 12.66 -13.95
N THR A 427 1.61 13.99 -13.99
CA THR A 427 0.90 14.84 -13.01
C THR A 427 -0.43 15.39 -13.51
N SER A 428 -0.90 14.96 -14.69
CA SER A 428 -2.08 15.56 -15.37
C SER A 428 -3.39 15.50 -14.58
N LYS A 429 -3.51 14.63 -13.57
CA LYS A 429 -4.69 14.56 -12.68
C LYS A 429 -4.47 15.10 -11.27
N VAL A 430 -3.26 15.55 -10.96
CA VAL A 430 -2.89 16.02 -9.62
C VAL A 430 -3.62 17.34 -9.36
N LYS A 431 -4.34 17.39 -8.23
CA LYS A 431 -5.08 18.56 -7.75
C LYS A 431 -4.30 19.37 -6.73
N THR A 432 -3.40 18.73 -5.98
CA THR A 432 -2.58 19.41 -4.96
C THR A 432 -1.14 18.93 -5.00
N MET A 433 -0.23 19.91 -4.97
CA MET A 433 1.22 19.75 -4.85
C MET A 433 1.73 20.49 -3.61
N LYS A 434 0.85 20.67 -2.61
CA LYS A 434 1.17 21.34 -1.36
C LYS A 434 2.45 20.76 -0.77
N GLY A 435 3.47 21.58 -0.54
CA GLY A 435 4.70 21.15 0.11
C GLY A 435 5.50 20.05 -0.60
N MET A 436 5.25 19.78 -1.89
CA MET A 436 5.81 18.61 -2.60
C MET A 436 7.34 18.50 -2.48
N PHE A 437 8.05 19.64 -2.43
CA PHE A 437 9.50 19.73 -2.29
C PHE A 437 9.93 20.57 -1.07
N SER A 438 9.05 20.74 -0.08
CA SER A 438 9.37 21.49 1.14
C SER A 438 10.54 20.83 1.88
N GLY A 439 11.40 21.58 2.56
CA GLY A 439 12.47 21.05 3.41
C GLY A 439 13.54 20.25 2.65
N HIS A 440 13.59 20.30 1.31
CA HIS A 440 14.59 19.58 0.53
C HIS A 440 16.01 19.92 1.03
N ARG A 441 16.80 18.91 1.39
CA ARG A 441 18.02 19.09 2.21
C ARG A 441 19.33 19.17 1.42
N LYS A 442 19.31 18.78 0.15
CA LYS A 442 20.50 18.77 -0.72
C LYS A 442 20.30 19.74 -1.87
N ASP A 443 21.35 20.49 -2.16
CA ASP A 443 21.32 21.55 -3.16
C ASP A 443 21.40 20.93 -4.55
N ASN A 444 20.24 20.75 -5.17
CA ASN A 444 20.10 20.31 -6.55
C ASN A 444 18.98 21.09 -7.20
N GLN A 445 19.18 21.48 -8.46
CA GLN A 445 18.08 22.00 -9.26
C GLN A 445 17.05 20.88 -9.51
N ILE A 446 15.78 21.20 -9.31
CA ILE A 446 14.66 20.32 -9.64
C ILE A 446 14.11 20.77 -10.98
N ASN A 447 14.13 19.89 -11.98
CA ASN A 447 13.57 20.18 -13.30
C ASN A 447 12.05 19.98 -13.28
N LEU A 448 11.30 21.08 -13.29
CA LEU A 448 9.83 21.09 -13.25
C LEU A 448 9.18 21.02 -14.65
N SER A 449 9.96 21.07 -15.73
CA SER A 449 9.44 21.23 -17.11
C SER A 449 8.59 20.07 -17.63
N THR A 450 8.65 18.90 -16.98
CA THR A 450 7.87 17.71 -17.36
C THR A 450 6.50 17.65 -16.68
N MET A 451 6.23 18.52 -15.71
CA MET A 451 5.01 18.49 -14.93
C MET A 451 3.85 19.16 -15.68
N ASP A 452 2.76 18.43 -15.88
CA ASP A 452 1.47 19.01 -16.23
C ASP A 452 0.77 19.45 -14.93
N THR A 453 0.72 20.76 -14.70
CA THR A 453 0.06 21.36 -13.52
C THR A 453 -1.30 21.97 -13.84
N SER A 454 -1.88 21.70 -15.02
CA SER A 454 -3.12 22.33 -15.49
C SER A 454 -4.37 22.03 -14.64
N ASN A 455 -4.29 21.04 -13.75
CA ASN A 455 -5.33 20.68 -12.79
C ASN A 455 -4.99 20.97 -11.32
N VAL A 456 -3.83 21.56 -11.04
CA VAL A 456 -3.39 21.86 -9.68
C VAL A 456 -4.12 23.11 -9.15
N GLU A 457 -4.69 23.00 -7.96
CA GLU A 457 -5.44 24.05 -7.26
C GLU A 457 -4.66 24.62 -6.06
N ASP A 458 -3.72 23.85 -5.50
CA ASP A 458 -2.92 24.22 -4.32
C ASP A 458 -1.42 23.94 -4.55
N MET A 459 -0.61 25.00 -4.46
CA MET A 459 0.86 24.99 -4.50
C MET A 459 1.48 25.62 -3.24
N SER A 460 0.69 25.73 -2.15
CA SER A 460 1.20 26.26 -0.89
C SER A 460 2.38 25.45 -0.38
N GLU A 461 3.33 26.12 0.26
CA GLU A 461 4.53 25.52 0.86
C GLU A 461 5.44 24.71 -0.10
N MET A 462 5.21 24.73 -1.42
CA MET A 462 5.82 23.78 -2.38
C MET A 462 7.36 23.67 -2.27
N PHE A 463 8.05 24.77 -1.95
CA PHE A 463 9.50 24.84 -1.78
C PHE A 463 9.92 25.34 -0.37
N ALA A 464 9.00 25.41 0.58
CA ALA A 464 9.24 26.00 1.90
C ALA A 464 10.35 25.26 2.67
N GLY A 465 11.29 25.96 3.30
CA GLY A 465 12.38 25.39 4.10
C GLY A 465 13.45 24.66 3.30
N GLY A 466 13.36 24.65 1.96
CA GLY A 466 14.31 23.95 1.10
C GLY A 466 15.65 24.69 0.96
N VAL A 467 16.68 23.95 0.53
CA VAL A 467 18.01 24.50 0.24
C VAL A 467 18.25 24.78 -1.25
N LEU A 468 17.17 24.89 -2.05
CA LEU A 468 17.25 25.20 -3.47
C LEU A 468 17.86 26.59 -3.69
N THR A 469 18.85 26.66 -4.59
CA THR A 469 19.52 27.92 -4.96
C THR A 469 18.75 28.73 -5.99
N SER A 470 17.98 28.08 -6.86
CA SER A 470 17.11 28.69 -7.86
C SER A 470 15.88 27.83 -8.14
N VAL A 471 14.75 28.46 -8.44
CA VAL A 471 13.52 27.77 -8.87
C VAL A 471 13.02 28.38 -10.18
N ASP A 472 12.69 27.52 -11.16
CA ASP A 472 12.12 27.92 -12.44
C ASP A 472 10.67 27.43 -12.60
N LEU A 473 9.73 28.35 -12.55
CA LEU A 473 8.29 28.09 -12.67
C LEU A 473 7.76 28.34 -14.10
N SER A 474 8.61 28.78 -15.03
CA SER A 474 8.18 29.30 -16.34
C SER A 474 7.46 28.28 -17.23
N GLY A 475 7.64 26.99 -16.99
CA GLY A 475 6.97 25.90 -17.70
C GLY A 475 5.64 25.44 -17.09
N LEU A 476 5.24 25.99 -15.94
CA LEU A 476 4.05 25.53 -15.21
C LEU A 476 2.78 26.25 -15.67
N ASN A 477 1.70 25.50 -15.77
CA ASN A 477 0.36 26.06 -15.90
C ASN A 477 -0.27 26.23 -14.51
N THR A 478 -0.44 27.48 -14.06
CA THR A 478 -0.97 27.80 -12.73
C THR A 478 -2.40 28.37 -12.78
N SER A 479 -3.08 28.31 -13.93
CA SER A 479 -4.37 28.97 -14.16
C SER A 479 -5.51 28.54 -13.22
N LYS A 480 -5.38 27.40 -12.54
CA LYS A 480 -6.33 26.91 -11.52
C LYS A 480 -5.84 27.06 -10.08
N VAL A 481 -4.61 27.50 -9.88
CA VAL A 481 -4.02 27.62 -8.54
C VAL A 481 -4.72 28.77 -7.80
N THR A 482 -5.22 28.47 -6.61
CA THR A 482 -5.88 29.44 -5.73
C THR A 482 -5.05 29.77 -4.48
N ASN A 483 -4.10 28.90 -4.11
CA ASN A 483 -3.25 29.06 -2.94
C ASN A 483 -1.76 28.92 -3.30
N MET A 484 -0.98 29.98 -3.04
CA MET A 484 0.49 30.01 -3.16
C MET A 484 1.14 30.47 -1.84
N SER A 485 0.42 30.40 -0.73
CA SER A 485 0.94 30.81 0.57
C SER A 485 2.17 29.99 0.96
N SER A 486 3.13 30.64 1.62
CA SER A 486 4.38 30.03 2.09
C SER A 486 5.23 29.34 1.02
N MET A 487 5.00 29.56 -0.27
CA MET A 487 5.64 28.77 -1.36
C MET A 487 7.17 28.70 -1.25
N PHE A 488 7.82 29.80 -0.84
CA PHE A 488 9.27 29.91 -0.64
C PHE A 488 9.65 30.28 0.80
N LYS A 489 8.74 30.14 1.77
CA LYS A 489 9.01 30.43 3.18
C LYS A 489 10.28 29.72 3.64
N GLU A 490 11.18 30.40 4.35
CA GLU A 490 12.43 29.83 4.89
C GLU A 490 13.33 29.15 3.84
N SER A 491 13.27 29.55 2.56
CA SER A 491 14.19 29.06 1.52
C SER A 491 15.58 29.70 1.64
N LEU A 492 16.36 29.25 2.63
CA LEU A 492 17.58 29.93 3.11
C LEU A 492 18.74 30.04 2.10
N LYS A 493 18.68 29.30 0.98
CA LYS A 493 19.71 29.35 -0.09
C LYS A 493 19.23 29.99 -1.39
N LEU A 494 17.97 30.42 -1.45
CA LEU A 494 17.38 30.92 -2.68
C LEU A 494 18.08 32.22 -3.11
N THR A 495 18.51 32.28 -4.37
CA THR A 495 19.15 33.47 -4.97
C THR A 495 18.34 34.05 -6.12
N ASN A 496 17.45 33.25 -6.73
CA ASN A 496 16.61 33.66 -7.84
C ASN A 496 15.35 32.80 -7.95
N VAL A 497 14.25 33.41 -8.38
CA VAL A 497 13.01 32.72 -8.80
C VAL A 497 12.64 33.22 -10.19
N ASN A 498 12.51 32.31 -11.15
CA ASN A 498 12.00 32.63 -12.47
C ASN A 498 10.50 32.32 -12.53
N PHE A 499 9.66 33.36 -12.51
CA PHE A 499 8.22 33.21 -12.65
C PHE A 499 7.76 33.03 -14.10
N GLY A 500 8.55 33.46 -15.09
CA GLY A 500 8.15 33.40 -16.50
C GLY A 500 6.79 34.06 -16.77
N HIS A 501 5.85 33.26 -17.30
CA HIS A 501 4.49 33.69 -17.67
C HIS A 501 3.41 32.91 -16.92
N ILE A 502 3.64 32.62 -15.63
CA ILE A 502 2.61 31.97 -14.80
C ILE A 502 1.34 32.82 -14.72
N ASP A 503 0.20 32.13 -14.61
CA ASP A 503 -1.11 32.76 -14.40
C ASP A 503 -1.49 32.66 -12.91
N THR A 504 -1.39 33.77 -12.19
CA THR A 504 -1.81 33.85 -10.78
C THR A 504 -3.14 34.57 -10.60
N SER A 505 -3.92 34.79 -11.68
CA SER A 505 -5.16 35.56 -11.64
C SER A 505 -6.26 34.99 -10.74
N HIS A 506 -6.16 33.71 -10.37
CA HIS A 506 -7.08 33.03 -9.45
C HIS A 506 -6.52 32.86 -8.04
N VAL A 507 -5.27 33.26 -7.78
CA VAL A 507 -4.64 33.12 -6.47
C VAL A 507 -5.28 34.11 -5.49
N THR A 508 -5.82 33.60 -4.39
CA THR A 508 -6.43 34.39 -3.33
C THR A 508 -5.53 34.55 -2.10
N ASP A 509 -4.56 33.66 -1.92
CA ASP A 509 -3.64 33.66 -0.78
C ASP A 509 -2.17 33.59 -1.23
N MET A 510 -1.43 34.66 -0.94
CA MET A 510 0.02 34.78 -1.12
C MET A 510 0.73 35.10 0.21
N SER A 511 0.07 34.84 1.34
CA SER A 511 0.65 35.08 2.67
C SER A 511 1.93 34.25 2.85
N HIS A 512 2.91 34.81 3.55
CA HIS A 512 4.20 34.19 3.84
C HIS A 512 5.01 33.73 2.62
N MET A 513 4.68 34.14 1.38
CA MET A 513 5.27 33.57 0.15
C MET A 513 6.81 33.56 0.17
N PHE A 514 7.44 34.62 0.67
CA PHE A 514 8.90 34.76 0.84
C PHE A 514 9.31 35.04 2.29
N ASP A 515 8.51 34.57 3.25
CA ASP A 515 8.74 34.82 4.68
C ASP A 515 10.00 34.12 5.21
N MET A 516 10.88 34.88 5.86
CA MET A 516 12.11 34.41 6.50
C MET A 516 12.10 34.61 8.03
N VAL A 517 10.94 34.91 8.60
CA VAL A 517 10.76 35.05 10.05
C VAL A 517 10.61 33.67 10.67
N GLU A 518 11.63 33.25 11.41
CA GLU A 518 11.59 31.99 12.16
C GLU A 518 10.48 32.01 13.24
N PRO A 519 9.61 30.97 13.30
CA PRO A 519 8.63 30.83 14.36
C PRO A 519 9.28 30.79 15.75
N GLY A 520 8.76 31.57 16.69
CA GLY A 520 9.19 31.53 18.10
C GLY A 520 10.49 32.29 18.43
N TYR A 521 11.19 32.84 17.44
CA TYR A 521 12.39 33.65 17.66
C TYR A 521 12.15 35.13 17.34
N SER A 522 12.60 36.00 18.26
CA SER A 522 12.63 37.45 18.04
C SER A 522 13.81 37.89 17.17
N TYR A 523 14.58 36.99 16.57
CA TYR A 523 15.69 37.30 15.69
C TYR A 523 15.83 36.23 14.60
N ILE A 524 16.13 36.66 13.37
CA ILE A 524 16.34 35.77 12.22
C ILE A 524 17.82 35.40 12.19
N THR A 525 18.15 34.11 12.26
CA THR A 525 19.53 33.62 12.35
C THR A 525 20.16 33.43 10.98
N ASN A 526 19.38 33.01 9.98
CA ASN A 526 19.82 32.73 8.62
C ASN A 526 18.91 33.41 7.58
N ASN A 527 19.45 33.82 6.44
CA ASN A 527 18.68 34.53 5.40
C ASN A 527 19.27 34.24 4.01
N PRO A 528 18.43 34.07 2.97
CA PRO A 528 18.91 33.85 1.61
C PRO A 528 19.86 34.96 1.13
N ASP A 529 20.71 34.64 0.17
CA ASP A 529 21.52 35.62 -0.58
C ASP A 529 20.70 36.35 -1.68
N LEU A 530 19.36 36.34 -1.54
CA LEU A 530 18.42 37.03 -2.40
C LEU A 530 18.56 38.56 -2.22
N THR A 531 19.14 39.22 -3.22
CA THR A 531 19.34 40.69 -3.24
C THR A 531 18.39 41.42 -4.18
N ASN A 532 17.85 40.69 -5.16
CA ASN A 532 16.86 41.14 -6.12
C ASN A 532 15.76 40.08 -6.24
N LEU A 533 14.52 40.51 -6.41
CA LEU A 533 13.37 39.64 -6.60
C LEU A 533 12.42 40.33 -7.60
N ASP A 534 12.34 39.77 -8.80
CA ASP A 534 11.40 40.23 -9.81
C ASP A 534 10.05 39.54 -9.60
N VAL A 535 9.03 40.31 -9.23
CA VAL A 535 7.65 39.85 -9.04
C VAL A 535 6.68 40.40 -10.08
N SER A 536 7.19 40.99 -11.17
CA SER A 536 6.38 41.68 -12.18
C SER A 536 5.39 40.75 -12.90
N ALA A 537 5.69 39.46 -12.95
CA ALA A 537 4.83 38.43 -13.55
C ALA A 537 3.59 38.08 -12.69
N LEU A 538 3.57 38.45 -11.40
CA LEU A 538 2.46 38.10 -10.52
C LEU A 538 1.25 39.00 -10.79
N ASN A 539 0.14 38.38 -11.21
CA ASN A 539 -1.17 38.99 -11.16
C ASN A 539 -1.76 38.82 -9.75
N THR A 540 -1.96 39.91 -9.03
CA THR A 540 -2.48 39.91 -7.65
C THR A 540 -3.94 40.33 -7.54
N SER A 541 -4.66 40.50 -8.65
CA SER A 541 -6.01 41.11 -8.66
C SER A 541 -7.04 40.35 -7.83
N SER A 542 -6.83 39.05 -7.57
CA SER A 542 -7.73 38.21 -6.76
C SER A 542 -7.22 37.97 -5.34
N VAL A 543 -6.03 38.47 -4.99
CA VAL A 543 -5.39 38.20 -3.71
C VAL A 543 -6.14 38.94 -2.59
N VAL A 544 -6.46 38.20 -1.53
CA VAL A 544 -7.14 38.69 -0.32
C VAL A 544 -6.16 38.78 0.85
N ASN A 545 -5.17 37.89 0.92
CA ASN A 545 -4.17 37.84 1.98
C ASN A 545 -2.73 37.96 1.44
N MET A 546 -2.01 38.99 1.90
CA MET A 546 -0.60 39.24 1.63
C MET A 546 0.23 39.35 2.93
N SER A 547 -0.29 38.85 4.06
CA SER A 547 0.41 38.93 5.34
C SER A 547 1.78 38.26 5.25
N ASP A 548 2.80 38.89 5.81
CA ASP A 548 4.19 38.41 5.83
C ASP A 548 4.81 38.08 4.45
N MET A 549 4.21 38.51 3.32
CA MET A 549 4.63 38.07 1.97
C MET A 549 6.13 38.27 1.69
N PHE A 550 6.74 39.36 2.17
CA PHE A 550 8.16 39.67 2.02
C PHE A 550 8.89 39.78 3.37
N ALA A 551 8.30 39.24 4.43
CA ALA A 551 8.83 39.38 5.79
C ALA A 551 10.22 38.75 5.90
N GLY A 552 11.14 39.47 6.55
CA GLY A 552 12.48 39.01 6.85
C GLY A 552 13.42 38.96 5.64
N LEU A 553 13.08 39.48 4.46
CA LEU A 553 14.00 39.61 3.32
C LEU A 553 15.08 40.68 3.58
N LYS A 554 16.04 40.37 4.46
CA LYS A 554 17.01 41.34 4.99
C LYS A 554 17.97 41.88 3.94
N LYS A 555 18.25 41.14 2.86
CA LYS A 555 19.26 41.52 1.85
C LYS A 555 18.67 42.20 0.61
N VAL A 556 17.35 42.14 0.43
CA VAL A 556 16.68 42.78 -0.71
C VAL A 556 16.76 44.29 -0.55
N THR A 557 17.25 44.96 -1.59
CA THR A 557 17.45 46.42 -1.58
C THR A 557 16.38 47.20 -2.34
N SER A 558 15.70 46.53 -3.27
CA SER A 558 14.66 47.10 -4.11
C SER A 558 13.56 46.08 -4.34
N LEU A 559 12.31 46.53 -4.29
CA LEU A 559 11.12 45.78 -4.72
C LEU A 559 10.25 46.72 -5.56
N ASP A 560 10.08 46.39 -6.84
CA ASP A 560 9.12 47.05 -7.70
C ASP A 560 7.80 46.29 -7.68
N LEU A 561 6.79 46.88 -7.06
CA LEU A 561 5.45 46.31 -6.94
C LEU A 561 4.43 47.09 -7.79
N SER A 562 4.88 47.84 -8.80
CA SER A 562 4.00 48.65 -9.67
C SER A 562 2.92 47.86 -10.40
N THR A 563 3.09 46.54 -10.57
CA THR A 563 2.13 45.64 -11.20
C THR A 563 1.08 45.10 -10.22
N PHE A 564 1.26 45.30 -8.91
CA PHE A 564 0.35 44.75 -7.91
C PHE A 564 -0.98 45.51 -7.91
N ASP A 565 -2.06 44.76 -8.10
CA ASP A 565 -3.43 45.17 -7.78
C ASP A 565 -3.77 44.66 -6.39
N THR A 566 -3.98 45.57 -5.44
CA THR A 566 -4.31 45.23 -4.05
C THR A 566 -5.77 45.53 -3.69
N SER A 567 -6.62 45.84 -4.67
CA SER A 567 -8.00 46.31 -4.45
C SER A 567 -8.92 45.30 -3.74
N ASN A 568 -8.50 44.03 -3.66
CA ASN A 568 -9.19 42.96 -2.95
C ASN A 568 -8.51 42.53 -1.65
N VAL A 569 -7.33 43.07 -1.33
CA VAL A 569 -6.56 42.65 -0.16
C VAL A 569 -7.22 43.17 1.11
N GLU A 570 -7.35 42.28 2.10
CA GLU A 570 -7.89 42.58 3.43
C GLU A 570 -6.81 42.54 4.52
N ASP A 571 -5.75 41.74 4.34
CA ASP A 571 -4.64 41.62 5.30
C ASP A 571 -3.27 41.82 4.62
N MET A 572 -2.51 42.81 5.12
CA MET A 572 -1.13 43.11 4.75
C MET A 572 -0.22 43.19 5.99
N SER A 573 -0.64 42.59 7.10
CA SER A 573 0.15 42.60 8.32
C SER A 573 1.53 42.00 8.06
N ARG A 574 2.56 42.65 8.61
CA ARG A 574 3.96 42.23 8.48
C ARG A 574 4.49 42.07 7.05
N MET A 575 3.82 42.60 6.03
CA MET A 575 4.19 42.37 4.62
C MET A 575 5.66 42.69 4.32
N PHE A 576 6.23 43.75 4.91
CA PHE A 576 7.64 44.15 4.81
C PHE A 576 8.35 44.12 6.17
N TYR A 577 7.87 43.30 7.09
CA TYR A 577 8.44 43.18 8.43
C TYR A 577 9.91 42.78 8.34
N ARG A 578 10.81 43.51 9.00
CA ARG A 578 12.26 43.21 9.05
C ARG A 578 12.97 43.14 7.70
N THR A 579 12.52 43.90 6.70
CA THR A 579 13.26 44.09 5.44
C THR A 579 14.34 45.16 5.61
N PHE A 580 15.42 44.81 6.32
CA PHE A 580 16.41 45.76 6.87
C PHE A 580 17.07 46.65 5.80
N LYS A 581 17.36 46.11 4.61
CA LYS A 581 18.07 46.81 3.54
C LYS A 581 17.17 47.37 2.44
N LEU A 582 15.85 47.25 2.57
CA LEU A 582 14.90 47.68 1.54
C LEU A 582 14.89 49.21 1.45
N LYS A 583 15.41 49.77 0.34
CA LYS A 583 15.50 51.22 0.14
C LYS A 583 14.53 51.73 -0.91
N HIS A 584 14.31 50.93 -1.95
CA HIS A 584 13.47 51.29 -3.07
C HIS A 584 12.24 50.40 -3.05
N LEU A 585 11.12 50.96 -2.61
CA LEU A 585 9.86 50.24 -2.54
C LEU A 585 8.80 51.05 -3.29
N ASN A 586 8.30 50.51 -4.40
CA ASN A 586 7.30 51.16 -5.21
C ASN A 586 5.89 50.68 -4.85
N LEU A 587 5.11 51.53 -4.17
CA LEU A 587 3.74 51.22 -3.69
C LEU A 587 2.64 52.02 -4.43
N GLN A 588 2.97 52.67 -5.54
CA GLN A 588 2.06 53.65 -6.15
C GLN A 588 0.80 53.04 -6.76
N SER A 589 0.80 51.74 -7.06
CA SER A 589 -0.37 51.00 -7.56
C SER A 589 -1.30 50.51 -6.45
N PHE A 590 -0.90 50.60 -5.17
CA PHE A 590 -1.65 50.00 -4.07
C PHE A 590 -2.98 50.72 -3.84
N ASP A 591 -4.07 49.96 -3.94
CA ASP A 591 -5.39 50.32 -3.47
C ASP A 591 -5.65 49.61 -2.13
N THR A 592 -5.58 50.36 -1.03
CA THR A 592 -5.71 49.79 0.32
C THR A 592 -7.11 49.95 0.92
N ARG A 593 -8.11 50.36 0.13
CA ARG A 593 -9.46 50.71 0.63
C ARG A 593 -10.15 49.59 1.39
N LYS A 594 -9.81 48.33 1.11
CA LYS A 594 -10.37 47.14 1.78
C LYS A 594 -9.47 46.56 2.88
N VAL A 595 -8.25 47.06 3.03
CA VAL A 595 -7.29 46.51 3.99
C VAL A 595 -7.76 46.82 5.41
N LYS A 596 -7.90 45.78 6.22
CA LYS A 596 -8.35 45.83 7.61
C LYS A 596 -7.17 45.75 8.58
N ASN A 597 -6.09 45.09 8.20
CA ASN A 597 -4.95 44.80 9.07
C ASN A 597 -3.61 45.18 8.40
N MET A 598 -2.87 46.11 9.01
CA MET A 598 -1.50 46.51 8.66
C MET A 598 -0.56 46.45 9.87
N ASN A 599 -0.88 45.62 10.88
CA ASN A 599 -0.02 45.42 12.03
C ASN A 599 1.41 45.09 11.58
N TYR A 600 2.40 45.81 12.11
CA TYR A 600 3.83 45.58 11.90
C TYR A 600 4.29 45.63 10.43
N MET A 601 3.50 46.19 9.51
CA MET A 601 3.73 46.11 8.06
C MET A 601 5.15 46.54 7.65
N PHE A 602 5.69 47.60 8.26
CA PHE A 602 7.03 48.14 7.99
C PHE A 602 7.94 48.07 9.22
N GLU A 603 7.60 47.28 10.25
CA GLU A 603 8.40 47.27 11.49
C GLU A 603 9.83 46.77 11.19
N PHE A 604 10.85 47.51 11.63
CA PHE A 604 12.26 47.27 11.30
C PHE A 604 12.61 47.28 9.79
N SER A 605 11.82 47.92 8.95
CA SER A 605 12.20 48.09 7.53
C SER A 605 13.19 49.25 7.34
N SER A 606 14.06 49.13 6.32
CA SER A 606 14.95 50.21 5.86
C SER A 606 15.95 50.74 6.90
N ILE A 607 16.37 49.91 7.86
CA ILE A 607 17.25 50.33 8.98
C ILE A 607 18.76 50.22 8.70
N ASP A 608 19.19 49.48 7.66
CA ASP A 608 20.60 49.19 7.41
C ASP A 608 21.02 49.39 5.93
N PRO A 609 21.57 50.54 5.55
CA PRO A 609 21.50 51.81 6.27
C PRO A 609 20.09 52.41 6.18
N ALA A 610 19.82 53.40 7.02
CA ALA A 610 18.61 54.20 6.99
C ALA A 610 18.24 54.66 5.56
N GLY A 611 16.96 54.49 5.19
CA GLY A 611 16.37 54.98 3.96
C GLY A 611 16.04 56.48 4.02
N ASP A 612 15.86 57.11 2.86
CA ASP A 612 15.52 58.53 2.80
C ASP A 612 14.02 58.78 3.01
N ALA A 613 13.17 58.09 2.24
CA ALA A 613 11.72 58.26 2.33
C ALA A 613 10.96 56.98 2.00
N LEU A 614 9.79 56.81 2.64
CA LEU A 614 8.77 55.84 2.28
C LEU A 614 7.56 56.58 1.69
N ASP A 615 7.10 56.18 0.50
CA ASP A 615 5.94 56.79 -0.15
C ASP A 615 4.71 55.89 -0.08
N ILE A 616 3.79 56.25 0.82
CA ILE A 616 2.47 55.63 1.01
C ILE A 616 1.34 56.58 0.59
N SER A 617 1.61 57.55 -0.28
CA SER A 617 0.61 58.56 -0.70
C SER A 617 -0.60 57.98 -1.42
N SER A 618 -0.48 56.77 -1.99
CA SER A 618 -1.56 55.99 -2.59
C SER A 618 -2.50 55.35 -1.57
N PHE A 619 -2.09 55.24 -0.29
CA PHE A 619 -2.87 54.50 0.70
C PHE A 619 -4.16 55.23 1.06
N ASP A 620 -5.27 54.49 0.99
CA ASP A 620 -6.58 54.87 1.48
C ASP A 620 -6.95 53.88 2.59
N THR A 621 -6.91 54.33 3.84
CA THR A 621 -7.01 53.46 5.02
C THR A 621 -8.38 53.56 5.69
N ARG A 622 -9.42 53.90 4.93
CA ARG A 622 -10.81 54.05 5.44
C ARG A 622 -11.37 52.81 6.13
N SER A 623 -10.84 51.62 5.84
CA SER A 623 -11.26 50.34 6.42
C SER A 623 -10.26 49.76 7.42
N LEU A 624 -9.17 50.48 7.70
CA LEU A 624 -8.09 50.00 8.55
C LEU A 624 -8.52 49.92 10.01
N ALA A 625 -8.54 48.71 10.56
CA ALA A 625 -8.94 48.43 11.95
C ALA A 625 -7.74 48.23 12.88
N SER A 626 -6.59 47.77 12.36
CA SER A 626 -5.39 47.47 13.16
C SER A 626 -4.11 47.92 12.48
N ALA A 627 -3.29 48.70 13.20
CA ALA A 627 -2.04 49.26 12.68
C ALA A 627 -0.94 49.31 13.77
N GLN A 628 -0.95 48.33 14.66
CA GLN A 628 0.01 48.17 15.75
C GLN A 628 1.44 48.15 15.20
N GLN A 629 2.28 49.08 15.67
CA GLN A 629 3.68 49.21 15.24
C GLN A 629 3.90 49.19 13.72
N MET A 630 2.93 49.68 12.93
CA MET A 630 3.02 49.67 11.46
C MET A 630 4.34 50.28 10.96
N PHE A 631 4.84 51.32 11.61
CA PHE A 631 6.10 52.00 11.34
C PHE A 631 7.08 51.90 12.52
N GLY A 632 6.95 50.90 13.39
CA GLY A 632 7.84 50.74 14.54
C GLY A 632 9.27 50.44 14.09
N HIS A 633 10.26 51.07 14.71
CA HIS A 633 11.67 50.89 14.36
C HIS A 633 11.98 51.14 12.87
N ILE A 634 11.19 51.97 12.19
CA ILE A 634 11.42 52.24 10.77
C ILE A 634 12.66 53.10 10.59
N GLY A 635 13.49 52.76 9.60
CA GLY A 635 14.73 53.47 9.32
C GLY A 635 14.61 54.56 8.25
N VAL A 636 13.43 55.16 8.04
CA VAL A 636 13.26 56.24 7.05
C VAL A 636 13.17 57.61 7.71
N LYS A 637 13.66 58.65 7.02
CA LYS A 637 13.55 60.03 7.52
C LYS A 637 12.20 60.66 7.27
N CYS A 638 11.54 60.27 6.19
CA CYS A 638 10.28 60.87 5.75
C CYS A 638 9.28 59.80 5.35
N ILE A 639 8.02 59.97 5.73
CA ILE A 639 6.90 59.16 5.22
C ILE A 639 5.98 60.10 4.44
N TYR A 640 5.90 59.94 3.13
CA TYR A 640 4.94 60.67 2.30
C TYR A 640 3.57 60.01 2.40
N ALA A 641 2.56 60.78 2.75
CA ALA A 641 1.17 60.34 2.80
C ALA A 641 0.25 61.37 2.14
N SER A 642 -1.02 61.00 1.99
CA SER A 642 -2.10 61.88 1.55
C SER A 642 -3.24 61.88 2.57
N ASN A 643 -4.22 62.75 2.38
CA ASN A 643 -5.38 62.85 3.29
C ASN A 643 -6.31 61.62 3.27
N THR A 644 -6.07 60.65 2.39
CA THR A 644 -6.79 59.37 2.40
C THR A 644 -6.25 58.40 3.45
N PHE A 645 -5.08 58.69 4.04
CA PHE A 645 -4.60 57.97 5.21
C PHE A 645 -5.32 58.48 6.48
N THR A 646 -6.32 57.74 6.94
CA THR A 646 -7.11 58.01 8.15
C THR A 646 -6.98 56.88 9.17
N THR A 647 -7.10 57.19 10.46
CA THR A 647 -6.99 56.21 11.56
C THR A 647 -8.26 56.14 12.43
N ASP A 648 -9.41 56.51 11.85
CA ASP A 648 -10.67 56.67 12.57
C ASP A 648 -11.17 55.34 13.13
N LEU A 649 -11.01 54.25 12.36
CA LEU A 649 -11.41 52.89 12.74
C LEU A 649 -10.32 52.11 13.51
N VAL A 650 -9.11 52.65 13.62
CA VAL A 650 -8.01 51.99 14.33
C VAL A 650 -8.26 52.06 15.85
N SER A 651 -8.46 50.91 16.50
CA SER A 651 -8.68 50.86 17.96
C SER A 651 -7.38 51.12 18.73
N SER A 652 -7.39 51.97 19.78
CA SER A 652 -6.15 52.46 20.42
C SER A 652 -5.52 51.46 21.41
N GLN A 653 -4.31 50.99 21.12
CA GLN A 653 -3.04 51.19 21.87
C GLN A 653 -1.84 50.90 20.93
N ASP A 654 -1.94 51.38 19.69
CA ASP A 654 -1.02 51.01 18.62
C ASP A 654 0.20 51.92 18.67
N ASN A 655 1.30 51.40 19.19
CA ASN A 655 2.65 51.98 19.18
C ASN A 655 3.19 52.17 17.73
N MET A 656 2.39 52.78 16.85
CA MET A 656 2.53 52.84 15.40
C MET A 656 3.91 53.31 14.96
N PHE A 657 4.50 54.29 15.66
CA PHE A 657 5.79 54.90 15.32
C PHE A 657 6.91 54.54 16.31
N ASN A 658 6.71 53.53 17.15
CA ASN A 658 7.60 53.28 18.29
C ASN A 658 9.07 53.11 17.88
N SER A 659 9.97 53.80 18.56
CA SER A 659 11.42 53.67 18.40
C SER A 659 11.94 53.97 16.98
N SER A 660 11.44 55.04 16.34
CA SER A 660 11.82 55.47 14.99
C SER A 660 12.58 56.81 14.99
N PRO A 661 13.84 56.84 15.48
CA PRO A 661 14.56 58.07 15.83
C PRO A 661 14.86 59.01 14.65
N ASP A 662 14.91 58.49 13.43
CA ASP A 662 15.26 59.26 12.23
C ASP A 662 14.05 59.97 11.59
N LEU A 663 12.84 59.69 12.05
CA LEU A 663 11.61 60.15 11.42
C LEU A 663 11.34 61.64 11.68
N ILE A 664 11.06 62.39 10.62
CA ILE A 664 10.79 63.83 10.62
C ILE A 664 9.54 64.11 9.78
N GLY A 665 8.52 64.72 10.39
CA GLY A 665 7.32 65.21 9.69
C GLY A 665 7.62 66.40 8.77
N GLY A 666 6.72 66.65 7.81
CA GLY A 666 6.91 67.65 6.75
C GLY A 666 7.09 69.11 7.20
N SER A 667 6.62 69.45 8.40
CA SER A 667 6.81 70.77 9.05
C SER A 667 7.93 70.77 10.09
N GLY A 668 8.74 69.70 10.14
CA GLY A 668 9.91 69.56 11.01
C GLY A 668 9.65 68.87 12.35
N THR A 669 8.50 68.22 12.55
CA THR A 669 8.25 67.42 13.76
C THR A 669 9.18 66.22 13.81
N VAL A 670 10.25 66.30 14.62
CA VAL A 670 11.20 65.20 14.82
C VAL A 670 10.63 64.19 15.81
N TYR A 671 10.83 62.89 15.54
CA TYR A 671 10.51 61.83 16.50
C TYR A 671 11.20 62.08 17.84
N SER A 672 10.46 61.82 18.92
CA SER A 672 11.01 61.77 20.27
C SER A 672 10.22 60.77 21.09
N ASP A 673 10.86 60.05 22.01
CA ASP A 673 10.17 59.13 22.92
C ASP A 673 9.17 59.86 23.85
N SER A 674 9.26 61.18 23.97
CA SER A 674 8.31 62.03 24.68
C SER A 674 7.11 62.47 23.84
N ASN A 675 7.18 62.37 22.51
CA ASN A 675 6.05 62.66 21.62
C ASN A 675 5.09 61.46 21.58
N PRO A 676 3.80 61.66 21.25
CA PRO A 676 2.90 60.56 20.95
C PRO A 676 3.46 59.67 19.84
N LYS A 677 3.37 58.36 20.08
CA LYS A 677 3.87 57.30 19.18
C LYS A 677 2.72 56.50 18.56
N ASP A 678 1.50 56.93 18.84
CA ASP A 678 0.28 56.26 18.43
C ASP A 678 -0.35 56.94 17.21
N LYS A 679 -1.56 56.49 16.87
CA LYS A 679 -2.33 57.00 15.74
C LYS A 679 -2.57 58.52 15.77
N THR A 680 -2.44 59.20 16.91
CA THR A 680 -2.66 60.65 16.99
C THR A 680 -1.65 61.46 16.19
N TYR A 681 -0.47 60.89 15.90
CA TYR A 681 0.56 61.51 15.05
C TYR A 681 0.62 60.91 13.63
N ALA A 682 -0.28 59.98 13.30
CA ALA A 682 -0.45 59.44 11.95
C ALA A 682 -1.26 60.39 11.06
N ARG A 683 -0.71 61.58 10.83
CA ARG A 683 -1.31 62.66 10.03
C ARG A 683 -0.23 63.50 9.37
N ILE A 684 -0.62 64.25 8.33
CA ILE A 684 0.24 65.24 7.68
C ILE A 684 0.65 66.30 8.70
N ASP A 685 1.96 66.50 8.84
CA ASP A 685 2.57 67.47 9.74
C ASP A 685 2.34 68.91 9.26
N ALA A 686 1.75 69.75 10.12
CA ALA A 686 1.45 71.15 9.81
C ALA A 686 1.76 72.07 11.00
N PRO A 687 2.01 73.37 10.77
CA PRO A 687 2.18 74.33 11.86
C PRO A 687 1.00 74.31 12.84
N GLY A 688 1.28 73.99 14.12
CA GLY A 688 0.25 73.88 15.17
C GLY A 688 -0.48 72.53 15.24
N ALA A 689 -0.20 71.60 14.33
CA ALA A 689 -0.76 70.25 14.30
C ALA A 689 0.36 69.23 13.97
N PRO A 690 1.22 68.90 14.95
CA PRO A 690 2.37 68.05 14.73
C PRO A 690 1.95 66.64 14.27
N GLY A 691 2.68 66.07 13.32
CA GLY A 691 2.48 64.72 12.81
C GLY A 691 3.78 64.17 12.22
N TYR A 692 3.79 62.88 11.88
CA TYR A 692 4.98 62.24 11.31
C TYR A 692 4.92 62.03 9.79
N PHE A 693 3.83 62.45 9.13
CA PHE A 693 3.74 62.37 7.68
C PHE A 693 4.07 63.70 7.00
N THR A 694 4.55 63.60 5.78
CA THR A 694 4.80 64.71 4.87
C THR A 694 3.81 64.65 3.73
N GLN A 695 3.16 65.77 3.38
CA GLN A 695 2.32 65.84 2.20
C GLN A 695 3.20 65.65 0.96
N LYS A 696 2.86 64.69 0.09
CA LYS A 696 3.57 64.53 -1.18
C LYS A 696 3.44 65.83 -2.02
N PRO A 697 4.56 66.38 -2.54
CA PRO A 697 4.57 67.64 -3.31
C PRO A 697 3.66 67.67 -4.53
#